data_AF-A0A9P7K5Q8-F1
#
_entry.id   AF-A0A9P7K5Q8-F1
#
_cell.length_a   1.000
_cell.length_b   1.000
_cell.length_c   1.000
_cell.angle_alpha   90.00
_cell.angle_beta   90.00
_cell.angle_gamma   90.00
#
_symmetry.space_group_name_H-M   'P 1'
#
loop_
_entity.id
_entity.type
_entity.pdbx_description
1 polymer ?
#
loop_
_entity_poly.entity_id
_entity_poly.type
_entity_poly.pdbx_seq_one_letter_code
_entity_poly.pdbx_strand_id
1 'polypeptide(L)'
;MECRLSSSTRSWTCQISIRREYDASGDVLDKVTETPFGYIITEKNQVELALRRAQVAVLNPHIDPADILRASPEQLKQAPFLSNQSLQFSRDTICIDLEGPELTDLAFIDLPGLIQNAESQTIKLVEDMVVSHIKGNCLILVALPMTDDIENQKALRLARLEDPDGLRTIGVMTKPDMLTAGSVKARDIWLDIIEGRRHPLVHGYYCTRQPDDVQREENISSSEARSAEAAFFSTTHPWSTSKYKDRFGTDNLTATLSKLLIGIINETLPRIMAEAASKLEICTWELAGLPEEIQGDPATYMLKLLTRFCDDVQRAIASGAEAGQLIHKNRDAYVAFKSAIRKSAPNFIPAVLYNLDSPAPNKDGGNNGESALRVDELTKTKPFYLNDMREHIKKSVTRELPNNVPFSAKEVLIKQFQTSWDSAIEVCFTAVRQHTEAMLEQRIRDIFHRHEHLEGRIRVFVSEVTQKHYARCAEILKPILQIEATPYTQNTHYLTEAQAKWLGLYKEARSASRNGQSAPKKRKTSNPAQPAPAPAHTKPTGATASAPNTFSWPNQGRASSPNPFIFGPSAAAGTGAPARKRTAEEGPDDEREEQVNQALAALSALGYHGLRAEDLARLHMPDEYESELQIMAEVRGYFQIAYKASLSPIGEDMQSSLISKLALGTADATERCAVYLAENPMVVLKRKELAVRKQRLEEVKHALQTFDLGKPRMESIFAEIAAIYDRAIICAQKLEEWTKPEAVDVPDWQKSWSPTIHRAAKGTVLIISPWNYPLILTLQPLYGAISAGCCAVIKPSEIAANYAALLARLLPQYLDQSAYQVVLGGVPEITKLLELKWDHIFYTGNGRVARIIAAAAAKHLTPLTLELGGKSPVIIDGTFDIGLAAKRLLWGKINNAGQICIAPDFVLVLRDRQEELVNALKAAYDTFYPEGALNSISFGRIISDLHFNRLKGLLERTKGDVAFGGKTNEKRGFEPTVVSNVTEGDSLLEEEIFGPILPLVPVDSIEDAIEFVNARQEFFT
;
A
#
# COMPACT_ATOMS: atom_id res chain seq x y z
N MET A 1 6.19 19.96 35.49
CA MET A 1 7.42 20.36 34.78
C MET A 1 8.14 19.08 34.38
N GLU A 2 8.59 18.97 33.14
CA GLU A 2 9.33 17.80 32.65
C GLU A 2 10.82 18.15 32.61
N CYS A 3 11.63 17.39 33.33
CA CYS A 3 13.07 17.60 33.41
C CYS A 3 13.78 16.48 32.66
N ARG A 4 14.56 16.83 31.64
CA ARG A 4 15.32 15.90 30.79
C ARG A 4 16.80 16.17 31.01
N LEU A 5 17.46 15.27 31.72
CA LEU A 5 18.89 15.30 31.95
C LEU A 5 19.59 14.45 30.88
N SER A 6 20.67 15.00 30.31
CA SER A 6 21.52 14.32 29.32
C SER A 6 23.01 14.50 29.67
N SER A 7 23.72 13.38 29.66
CA SER A 7 25.16 13.32 29.84
C SER A 7 25.87 13.74 28.55
N SER A 8 26.84 14.66 28.64
CA SER A 8 27.53 15.20 27.46
C SER A 8 28.94 15.67 27.77
N THR A 9 29.82 15.57 26.77
CA THR A 9 31.19 16.11 26.86
C THR A 9 31.25 17.62 26.67
N ARG A 10 30.14 18.29 26.35
CA ARG A 10 30.06 19.74 26.19
C ARG A 10 29.98 20.44 27.54
N SER A 11 30.33 21.73 27.58
CA SER A 11 30.06 22.58 28.74
C SER A 11 28.58 22.52 29.12
N TRP A 12 28.29 22.63 30.41
CA TRP A 12 26.93 22.53 30.92
C TRP A 12 26.01 23.59 30.27
N THR A 13 24.82 23.18 29.84
CA THR A 13 23.78 24.06 29.30
C THR A 13 22.38 23.65 29.75
N CYS A 14 21.46 24.61 29.74
CA CYS A 14 20.04 24.41 30.00
C CYS A 14 19.20 25.18 28.97
N GLN A 15 18.29 24.50 28.28
CA GLN A 15 17.23 25.13 27.50
C GLN A 15 15.90 24.90 28.20
N ILE A 16 15.13 25.98 28.37
CA ILE A 16 13.75 25.89 28.84
C ILE A 16 12.83 26.02 27.63
N SER A 17 11.83 25.15 27.55
CA SER A 17 10.80 25.18 26.51
C SER A 17 9.42 25.11 27.15
N ILE A 18 8.41 25.71 26.51
CA ILE A 18 7.01 25.56 26.91
C ILE A 18 6.35 24.64 25.89
N ARG A 19 5.81 23.52 26.36
CA ARG A 19 5.00 22.60 25.57
C ARG A 19 3.52 22.84 25.85
N ARG A 20 2.80 23.20 24.79
CA ARG A 20 1.35 23.35 24.79
C ARG A 20 0.70 22.08 24.28
N GLU A 21 -0.12 21.47 25.14
CA GLU A 21 -0.86 20.23 24.86
C GLU A 21 -2.38 20.44 24.91
N TYR A 22 -2.85 21.51 25.54
CA TYR A 22 -4.27 21.78 25.78
C TYR A 22 -4.68 23.17 25.28
N ASP A 23 -5.96 23.33 24.92
CA ASP A 23 -6.55 24.62 24.59
C ASP A 23 -7.04 25.38 25.85
N ALA A 24 -7.62 26.57 25.67
CA ALA A 24 -8.19 27.37 26.76
C ALA A 24 -9.45 26.75 27.41
N SER A 25 -10.06 25.75 26.76
CA SER A 25 -11.21 24.97 27.25
C SER A 25 -10.76 23.74 28.07
N GLY A 26 -9.50 23.33 27.96
CA GLY A 26 -8.93 22.14 28.58
C GLY A 26 -8.95 20.88 27.71
N ASP A 27 -9.31 21.00 26.42
CA ASP A 27 -9.30 19.93 25.42
C ASP A 27 -7.91 19.78 24.78
N VAL A 28 -7.58 18.58 24.30
CA VAL A 28 -6.25 18.26 23.74
C VAL A 28 -6.08 18.87 22.34
N LEU A 29 -4.96 19.55 22.10
CA LEU A 29 -4.63 20.14 20.79
C LEU A 29 -4.24 19.08 19.75
N ASP A 30 -4.79 19.16 18.54
CA ASP A 30 -4.42 18.32 17.37
C ASP A 30 -2.91 18.34 17.05
N LYS A 31 -2.25 19.42 17.44
CA LYS A 31 -0.81 19.63 17.30
C LYS A 31 -0.23 20.16 18.60
N VAL A 32 0.35 19.26 19.39
CA VAL A 32 1.28 19.61 20.47
C VAL A 32 2.45 20.41 19.89
N THR A 33 2.80 21.51 20.56
CA THR A 33 3.96 22.35 20.18
C THR A 33 4.85 22.60 21.38
N GLU A 34 6.11 22.19 21.30
CA GLU A 34 7.17 22.55 22.24
C GLU A 34 7.99 23.69 21.64
N THR A 35 7.97 24.86 22.28
CA THR A 35 8.65 26.07 21.80
C THR A 35 9.68 26.56 22.81
N PRO A 36 10.94 26.83 22.41
CA PRO A 36 11.95 27.42 23.29
C PRO A 36 11.47 28.72 23.94
N PHE A 37 11.68 28.83 25.25
CA PHE A 37 11.33 30.00 26.05
C PHE A 37 12.61 30.65 26.60
N GLY A 38 13.03 31.74 25.96
CA GLY A 38 14.30 32.40 26.27
C GLY A 38 15.51 31.75 25.58
N TYR A 39 16.69 32.21 25.94
CA TYR A 39 17.97 31.77 25.37
C TYR A 39 18.52 30.55 26.11
N ILE A 40 19.44 29.83 25.47
CA ILE A 40 20.24 28.77 26.12
C ILE A 40 21.02 29.38 27.30
N ILE A 41 20.88 28.75 28.46
CA ILE A 41 21.51 29.16 29.71
C ILE A 41 22.81 28.36 29.87
N THR A 42 23.94 29.05 30.06
CA THR A 42 25.26 28.41 30.32
C THR A 42 25.69 28.48 31.79
N GLU A 43 25.02 29.28 32.60
CA GLU A 43 25.34 29.50 34.01
C GLU A 43 24.25 28.92 34.92
N LYS A 44 24.61 27.97 35.80
CA LYS A 44 23.67 27.23 36.67
C LYS A 44 22.79 28.17 37.53
N ASN A 45 23.31 29.35 37.93
CA ASN A 45 22.58 30.32 38.76
C ASN A 45 21.44 31.07 38.04
N GLN A 46 21.40 31.07 36.69
CA GLN A 46 20.34 31.75 35.94
C GLN A 46 19.09 30.88 35.76
N VAL A 47 19.19 29.56 35.98
CA VAL A 47 18.10 28.60 35.78
C VAL A 47 16.89 28.94 36.64
N GLU A 48 17.07 29.27 37.92
CA GLU A 48 15.94 29.55 38.81
C GLU A 48 15.13 30.77 38.34
N LEU A 49 15.80 31.84 37.90
CA LEU A 49 15.11 33.01 37.36
C LEU A 49 14.39 32.70 36.04
N ALA A 50 15.00 31.90 35.17
CA ALA A 50 14.40 31.51 33.90
C ALA A 50 13.20 30.57 34.09
N LEU A 51 13.25 29.64 35.06
CA LEU A 51 12.12 28.81 35.46
C LEU A 51 10.98 29.63 36.06
N ARG A 52 11.27 30.60 36.95
CA ARG A 52 10.27 31.53 37.48
C ARG A 52 9.59 32.33 36.34
N ARG A 53 10.35 32.78 35.34
CA ARG A 53 9.78 33.44 34.13
C ARG A 53 8.91 32.48 33.31
N ALA A 54 9.33 31.24 33.11
CA ALA A 54 8.54 30.24 32.37
C ALA A 54 7.24 29.88 33.10
N GLN A 55 7.28 29.77 34.43
CA GLN A 55 6.08 29.62 35.27
C GLN A 55 5.12 30.80 35.10
N VAL A 56 5.62 32.05 35.19
CA VAL A 56 4.79 33.24 34.96
C VAL A 56 4.18 33.27 33.56
N ALA A 57 4.91 32.83 32.53
CA ALA A 57 4.40 32.75 31.15
C ALA A 57 3.31 31.68 30.97
N VAL A 58 3.47 30.52 31.61
CA VAL A 58 2.49 29.42 31.59
C VAL A 58 1.21 29.78 32.38
N LEU A 59 1.33 30.59 33.44
CA LEU A 59 0.18 31.07 34.23
C LEU A 59 -0.48 32.33 33.64
N ASN A 60 0.19 33.06 32.75
CA ASN A 60 -0.33 34.26 32.09
C ASN A 60 -0.26 34.15 30.56
N PRO A 61 -1.02 33.23 29.92
CA PRO A 61 -0.96 33.00 28.47
C PRO A 61 -1.41 34.19 27.61
N HIS A 62 -1.97 35.23 28.23
CA HIS A 62 -2.42 36.47 27.62
C HIS A 62 -1.32 37.58 27.57
N ILE A 63 -0.17 37.37 28.21
CA ILE A 63 0.98 38.28 28.21
C ILE A 63 2.02 37.79 27.19
N ASP A 64 2.65 38.69 26.45
CA ASP A 64 3.72 38.35 25.50
C ASP A 64 4.93 37.74 26.24
N PRO A 65 5.38 36.51 25.90
CA PRO A 65 6.60 35.91 26.42
C PRO A 65 7.84 36.83 26.39
N ALA A 66 7.95 37.70 25.38
CA ALA A 66 9.07 38.62 25.23
C ALA A 66 9.17 39.65 26.37
N ASP A 67 8.05 40.08 26.94
CA ASP A 67 8.03 41.04 28.05
C ASP A 67 8.31 40.35 29.39
N ILE A 68 7.87 39.10 29.56
CA ILE A 68 8.19 38.27 30.74
C ILE A 68 9.69 37.95 30.79
N LEU A 69 10.32 37.71 29.64
CA LEU A 69 11.77 37.48 29.53
C LEU A 69 12.60 38.72 29.90
N ARG A 70 12.05 39.93 29.77
CA ARG A 70 12.71 41.20 30.14
C ARG A 70 12.53 41.58 31.61
N ALA A 71 11.49 41.08 32.28
CA ALA A 71 11.13 41.48 33.65
C ALA A 71 12.15 41.03 34.72
N SER A 72 12.42 41.89 35.70
CA SER A 72 13.25 41.59 36.88
C SER A 72 12.53 40.68 37.89
N PRO A 73 13.25 40.03 38.83
CA PRO A 73 12.64 39.20 39.87
C PRO A 73 11.58 39.92 40.73
N GLU A 74 11.71 41.24 40.89
CA GLU A 74 10.80 42.10 41.64
C GLU A 74 9.60 42.52 40.78
N GLN A 75 9.82 42.78 39.49
CA GLN A 75 8.77 43.11 38.52
C GLN A 75 7.82 41.92 38.31
N LEU A 76 8.35 40.68 38.25
CA LEU A 76 7.55 39.45 38.20
C LEU A 76 6.62 39.28 39.41
N LYS A 77 6.85 40.01 40.51
CA LYS A 77 6.01 40.02 41.72
C LYS A 77 4.95 41.14 41.73
N GLN A 78 4.81 41.89 40.64
CA GLN A 78 3.94 43.07 40.53
C GLN A 78 3.00 42.96 39.32
N ALA A 79 2.00 43.83 39.24
CA ALA A 79 1.16 43.95 38.05
C ALA A 79 2.01 44.39 36.84
N PRO A 80 1.78 43.85 35.63
CA PRO A 80 0.64 43.01 35.23
C PRO A 80 0.80 41.49 35.50
N PHE A 81 1.98 41.02 35.91
CA PHE A 81 2.30 39.57 35.97
C PHE A 81 1.63 38.81 37.12
N LEU A 82 1.23 39.52 38.18
CA LEU A 82 0.29 39.06 39.20
C LEU A 82 -0.97 39.93 39.12
N SER A 83 -2.02 39.37 38.52
CA SER A 83 -3.33 39.99 38.39
C SER A 83 -4.43 38.99 38.72
N ASN A 84 -5.68 39.47 38.88
CA ASN A 84 -6.84 38.58 39.03
C ASN A 84 -7.16 37.76 37.75
N GLN A 85 -6.43 37.98 36.64
CA GLN A 85 -6.53 37.20 35.40
C GLN A 85 -5.43 36.13 35.27
N SER A 86 -4.48 36.09 36.20
CA SER A 86 -3.45 35.05 36.26
C SER A 86 -4.05 33.71 36.68
N LEU A 87 -3.71 32.62 35.99
CA LEU A 87 -4.12 31.27 36.38
C LEU A 87 -3.41 30.86 37.67
N GLN A 88 -4.07 30.07 38.52
CA GLN A 88 -3.43 29.45 39.69
C GLN A 88 -2.58 28.22 39.30
N PHE A 89 -3.04 27.45 38.31
CA PHE A 89 -2.35 26.30 37.73
C PHE A 89 -2.63 26.23 36.23
N SER A 90 -1.74 25.61 35.48
CA SER A 90 -1.90 25.32 34.05
C SER A 90 -1.56 23.86 33.76
N ARG A 91 -2.12 23.33 32.66
CA ARG A 91 -1.79 22.00 32.13
C ARG A 91 -0.63 22.02 31.13
N ASP A 92 -0.17 23.21 30.70
CA ASP A 92 1.00 23.34 29.83
C ASP A 92 2.27 22.89 30.57
N THR A 93 3.13 22.16 29.86
CA THR A 93 4.34 21.57 30.44
C THR A 93 5.57 22.43 30.16
N ILE A 94 6.17 22.97 31.22
CA ILE A 94 7.52 23.54 31.16
C ILE A 94 8.49 22.37 31.04
N CYS A 95 9.23 22.33 29.94
CA CYS A 95 10.27 21.35 29.64
C CYS A 95 11.63 21.97 29.95
N ILE A 96 12.51 21.20 30.57
CA ILE A 96 13.82 21.64 31.05
C ILE A 96 14.84 20.65 30.50
N ASP A 97 15.50 21.03 29.42
CA ASP A 97 16.51 20.22 28.74
C ASP A 97 17.88 20.61 29.27
N LEU A 98 18.51 19.72 30.04
CA LEU A 98 19.78 19.92 30.72
C LEU A 98 20.85 19.01 30.09
N GLU A 99 21.96 19.59 29.65
CA GLU A 99 23.06 18.88 29.01
C GLU A 99 24.37 19.19 29.77
N GLY A 100 25.20 18.18 30.09
CA GLY A 100 26.51 18.42 30.69
C GLY A 100 27.25 17.16 31.20
N PRO A 101 28.52 17.30 31.61
CA PRO A 101 29.40 16.15 31.89
C PRO A 101 29.18 15.51 33.26
N GLU A 102 28.51 16.21 34.17
CA GLU A 102 28.16 15.77 35.53
C GLU A 102 26.74 15.19 35.61
N LEU A 103 25.97 15.25 34.51
CA LEU A 103 24.59 14.80 34.48
C LEU A 103 24.51 13.30 34.14
N THR A 104 23.42 12.67 34.59
CA THR A 104 23.07 11.30 34.23
C THR A 104 21.85 11.32 33.31
N ASP A 105 21.77 10.41 32.34
CA ASP A 105 20.65 10.34 31.41
C ASP A 105 19.38 9.93 32.16
N LEU A 106 18.48 10.89 32.39
CA LEU A 106 17.29 10.70 33.23
C LEU A 106 16.21 11.70 32.84
N ALA A 107 15.00 11.19 32.57
CA ALA A 107 13.80 12.02 32.41
C ALA A 107 12.85 11.79 33.60
N PHE A 108 12.35 12.88 34.20
CA PHE A 108 11.34 12.82 35.26
C PHE A 108 10.37 13.98 35.18
N ILE A 109 9.18 13.81 35.75
CA ILE A 109 8.13 14.82 35.78
C ILE A 109 7.93 15.28 37.22
N ASP A 110 8.25 16.55 37.47
CA ASP A 110 7.94 17.23 38.72
C ASP A 110 6.49 17.73 38.68
N LEU A 111 5.67 17.26 39.61
CA LEU A 111 4.23 17.53 39.66
C LEU A 111 3.93 18.59 40.74
N PRO A 112 2.97 19.50 40.50
CA PRO A 112 2.63 20.53 41.47
C PRO A 112 2.19 19.95 42.81
N GLY A 113 2.68 20.55 43.90
CA GLY A 113 2.39 20.11 45.27
C GLY A 113 0.89 20.13 45.59
N LEU A 114 0.42 19.07 46.27
CA LEU A 114 -0.99 18.90 46.62
C LEU A 114 -1.44 19.91 47.68
N ILE A 115 -2.16 20.93 47.24
CA ILE A 115 -2.76 21.94 48.11
C ILE A 115 -3.99 21.40 48.86
N GLN A 116 -4.18 21.91 50.08
CA GLN A 116 -5.35 21.61 50.93
C GLN A 116 -6.23 22.85 51.20
N ASN A 117 -5.64 24.05 51.16
CA ASN A 117 -6.30 25.32 51.49
C ASN A 117 -6.50 26.18 50.22
N ALA A 118 -7.43 25.76 49.35
CA ALA A 118 -7.78 26.47 48.12
C ALA A 118 -9.24 26.17 47.72
N GLU A 119 -9.73 26.80 46.65
CA GLU A 119 -11.06 26.50 46.10
C GLU A 119 -11.16 25.05 45.61
N SER A 120 -12.33 24.42 45.79
CA SER A 120 -12.53 23.00 45.48
C SER A 120 -12.29 22.65 44.01
N GLN A 121 -12.50 23.60 43.08
CA GLN A 121 -12.18 23.43 41.67
C GLN A 121 -10.66 23.38 41.43
N THR A 122 -9.89 24.26 42.06
CA THR A 122 -8.41 24.25 42.00
C THR A 122 -7.84 22.97 42.62
N ILE A 123 -8.34 22.56 43.79
CA ILE A 123 -7.89 21.31 44.44
C ILE A 123 -8.11 20.12 43.50
N LYS A 124 -9.30 20.03 42.87
CA LYS A 124 -9.61 18.96 41.93
C LYS A 124 -8.75 19.01 40.67
N LEU A 125 -8.49 20.20 40.11
CA LEU A 125 -7.61 20.35 38.94
C LEU A 125 -6.20 19.81 39.22
N VAL A 126 -5.63 20.11 40.38
CA VAL A 126 -4.30 19.60 40.79
C VAL A 126 -4.33 18.08 41.00
N GLU A 127 -5.39 17.55 41.63
CA GLU A 127 -5.58 16.09 41.75
C GLU A 127 -5.67 15.40 40.40
N ASP A 128 -6.53 15.89 39.49
CA ASP A 128 -6.73 15.34 38.14
C ASP A 128 -5.41 15.37 37.33
N MET A 129 -4.62 16.44 37.46
CA MET A 129 -3.28 16.53 36.83
C MET A 129 -2.30 15.52 37.40
N VAL A 130 -2.25 15.32 38.72
CA VAL A 130 -1.38 14.30 39.34
C VAL A 130 -1.82 12.91 38.90
N VAL A 131 -3.10 12.58 39.01
CA VAL A 131 -3.68 11.29 38.60
C VAL A 131 -3.40 10.98 37.13
N SER A 132 -3.53 11.96 36.23
CA SER A 132 -3.24 11.75 34.79
C SER A 132 -1.79 11.32 34.50
N HIS A 133 -0.83 11.71 35.32
CA HIS A 133 0.59 11.35 35.16
C HIS A 133 1.00 10.08 35.93
N ILE A 134 0.40 9.81 37.10
CA ILE A 134 0.68 8.58 37.87
C ILE A 134 -0.10 7.36 37.39
N LYS A 135 -1.08 7.54 36.50
CA LYS A 135 -1.88 6.47 35.91
C LYS A 135 -1.15 5.80 34.75
N GLY A 136 -1.05 4.47 34.80
CA GLY A 136 -0.40 3.67 33.76
C GLY A 136 0.99 3.18 34.16
N ASN A 137 1.91 3.12 33.19
CA ASN A 137 3.20 2.44 33.34
C ASN A 137 4.33 3.42 33.66
N CYS A 138 4.32 3.95 34.88
CA CYS A 138 5.33 4.87 35.40
C CYS A 138 5.71 4.52 36.85
N LEU A 139 6.93 4.86 37.25
CA LEU A 139 7.35 4.85 38.66
C LEU A 139 6.79 6.07 39.38
N ILE A 140 6.21 5.85 40.55
CA ILE A 140 5.67 6.92 41.40
C ILE A 140 6.67 7.19 42.52
N LEU A 141 7.36 8.34 42.48
CA LEU A 141 8.21 8.79 43.59
C LEU A 141 7.40 9.69 44.52
N VAL A 142 7.11 9.21 45.72
CA VAL A 142 6.34 9.97 46.72
C VAL A 142 7.31 10.63 47.69
N ALA A 143 7.56 11.93 47.52
CA ALA A 143 8.33 12.72 48.47
C ALA A 143 7.54 12.93 49.78
N LEU A 144 8.14 12.58 50.92
CA LEU A 144 7.52 12.62 52.25
C LEU A 144 8.42 13.42 53.20
N PRO A 145 8.00 14.60 53.69
CA PRO A 145 8.75 15.34 54.70
C PRO A 145 8.60 14.65 56.07
N MET A 146 9.74 14.39 56.73
CA MET A 146 9.78 13.70 58.03
C MET A 146 9.25 14.54 59.21
N THR A 147 8.92 15.81 58.99
CA THR A 147 8.28 16.72 59.95
C THR A 147 6.80 16.43 60.17
N ASP A 148 6.17 15.72 59.24
CA ASP A 148 4.72 15.59 59.14
C ASP A 148 4.30 14.14 59.46
N ASP A 149 3.00 13.87 59.64
CA ASP A 149 2.51 12.49 59.79
C ASP A 149 2.28 11.83 58.42
N ILE A 150 2.78 10.61 58.22
CA ILE A 150 2.59 9.82 56.99
C ILE A 150 1.11 9.56 56.66
N GLU A 151 0.23 9.43 57.66
CA GLU A 151 -1.20 9.19 57.41
C GLU A 151 -1.91 10.41 56.83
N ASN A 152 -1.38 11.61 57.09
CA ASN A 152 -1.89 12.88 56.55
C ASN A 152 -1.29 13.23 55.17
N GLN A 153 -0.36 12.43 54.65
CA GLN A 153 0.29 12.69 53.35
C GLN A 153 -0.60 12.29 52.16
N LYS A 154 -1.33 13.28 51.65
CA LYS A 154 -2.25 13.17 50.51
C LYS A 154 -1.61 12.55 49.26
N ALA A 155 -0.31 12.79 49.04
CA ALA A 155 0.44 12.22 47.91
C ALA A 155 0.53 10.69 47.99
N LEU A 156 0.81 10.15 49.18
CA LEU A 156 0.83 8.70 49.41
C LEU A 156 -0.57 8.08 49.26
N ARG A 157 -1.63 8.83 49.62
CA ARG A 157 -3.01 8.38 49.42
C ARG A 157 -3.39 8.28 47.95
N LEU A 158 -3.00 9.26 47.12
CA LEU A 158 -3.22 9.19 45.66
C LEU A 158 -2.39 8.07 45.02
N ALA A 159 -1.11 7.92 45.41
CA ALA A 159 -0.28 6.82 44.94
C ALA A 159 -0.92 5.45 45.23
N ARG A 160 -1.42 5.21 46.45
CA ARG A 160 -2.12 3.96 46.84
C ARG A 160 -3.45 3.73 46.14
N LEU A 161 -4.09 4.75 45.57
CA LEU A 161 -5.32 4.56 44.79
C LEU A 161 -5.00 4.04 43.36
N GLU A 162 -3.88 4.47 42.79
CA GLU A 162 -3.42 4.08 41.44
C GLU A 162 -2.37 2.93 41.44
N ASP A 163 -1.83 2.58 42.61
CA ASP A 163 -0.93 1.45 42.87
C ASP A 163 -1.21 0.84 44.27
N PRO A 164 -2.32 0.09 44.45
CA PRO A 164 -2.75 -0.43 45.75
C PRO A 164 -1.76 -1.41 46.39
N ASP A 165 -1.07 -2.20 45.55
CA ASP A 165 -0.09 -3.21 45.95
C ASP A 165 1.34 -2.62 46.11
N GLY A 166 1.54 -1.34 45.79
CA GLY A 166 2.83 -0.67 45.91
C GLY A 166 3.92 -1.24 44.99
N LEU A 167 3.53 -1.75 43.81
CA LEU A 167 4.41 -2.43 42.86
C LEU A 167 5.38 -1.50 42.13
N ARG A 168 5.00 -0.23 41.99
CA ARG A 168 5.73 0.81 41.22
C ARG A 168 5.89 2.12 41.99
N THR A 169 5.53 2.12 43.28
CA THR A 169 5.65 3.26 44.18
C THR A 169 6.91 3.16 45.04
N ILE A 170 7.65 4.26 45.13
CA ILE A 170 8.85 4.43 45.96
C ILE A 170 8.61 5.60 46.91
N GLY A 171 8.77 5.40 48.21
CA GLY A 171 8.72 6.49 49.18
C GLY A 171 10.09 7.16 49.34
N VAL A 172 10.16 8.48 49.24
CA VAL A 172 11.39 9.26 49.41
C VAL A 172 11.24 10.19 50.60
N MET A 173 11.85 9.81 51.72
CA MET A 173 11.89 10.58 52.95
C MET A 173 12.85 11.76 52.81
N THR A 174 12.41 12.93 53.27
CA THR A 174 13.15 14.20 53.18
C THR A 174 13.13 14.95 54.53
N LYS A 175 14.08 15.86 54.71
CA LYS A 175 14.28 16.66 55.95
C LYS A 175 14.54 15.82 57.23
N PRO A 176 15.40 14.77 57.21
CA PRO A 176 15.70 13.94 58.40
C PRO A 176 16.41 14.72 59.52
N ASP A 177 17.04 15.83 59.17
CA ASP A 177 17.78 16.77 60.01
C ASP A 177 16.87 17.69 60.84
N MET A 178 15.66 18.00 60.35
CA MET A 178 14.65 18.80 61.07
C MET A 178 14.08 18.09 62.31
N LEU A 179 14.20 16.75 62.38
CA LEU A 179 13.88 15.99 63.58
C LEU A 179 15.00 16.16 64.61
N THR A 180 14.76 16.94 65.65
CA THR A 180 15.75 17.17 66.73
C THR A 180 16.12 15.88 67.49
N ALA A 181 17.25 15.87 68.18
CA ALA A 181 17.70 14.72 68.97
C ALA A 181 16.73 14.29 70.09
N GLY A 182 15.85 15.17 70.55
CA GLY A 182 14.78 14.84 71.51
C GLY A 182 13.59 14.09 70.90
N SER A 183 13.46 14.07 69.57
CA SER A 183 12.32 13.51 68.84
C SER A 183 12.42 11.99 68.63
N VAL A 184 12.91 11.25 69.63
CA VAL A 184 13.27 9.82 69.54
C VAL A 184 12.12 8.99 68.98
N LYS A 185 10.91 9.10 69.54
CA LYS A 185 9.72 8.37 69.06
C LYS A 185 9.41 8.60 67.58
N ALA A 186 9.57 9.82 67.06
CA ALA A 186 9.32 10.13 65.66
C ALA A 186 10.42 9.55 64.76
N ARG A 187 11.69 9.62 65.19
CA ARG A 187 12.81 8.98 64.49
C ARG A 187 12.65 7.46 64.40
N ASP A 188 12.19 6.81 65.48
CA ASP A 188 11.94 5.37 65.52
C ASP A 188 10.77 4.95 64.59
N ILE A 189 9.67 5.71 64.57
CA ILE A 189 8.54 5.46 63.65
C ILE A 189 8.98 5.58 62.19
N TRP A 190 9.80 6.56 61.85
CA TRP A 190 10.32 6.69 60.50
C TRP A 190 11.33 5.60 60.14
N LEU A 191 12.15 5.14 61.10
CA LEU A 191 13.01 3.98 60.88
C LEU A 191 12.18 2.71 60.64
N ASP A 192 11.09 2.49 61.39
CA ASP A 192 10.15 1.38 61.13
C ASP A 192 9.60 1.41 59.69
N ILE A 193 9.33 2.58 59.13
CA ILE A 193 8.84 2.76 57.76
C ILE A 193 9.96 2.48 56.74
N ILE A 194 11.16 3.04 56.95
CA ILE A 194 12.32 2.83 56.08
C ILE A 194 12.74 1.35 56.03
N GLU A 195 12.72 0.67 57.17
CA GLU A 195 13.04 -0.75 57.30
C GLU A 195 11.85 -1.68 56.97
N GLY A 196 10.76 -1.15 56.40
CA GLY A 196 9.61 -1.89 55.87
C GLY A 196 8.68 -2.54 56.91
N ARG A 197 8.83 -2.23 58.20
CA ARG A 197 7.97 -2.72 59.28
C ARG A 197 6.59 -2.05 59.32
N ARG A 198 6.46 -0.87 58.73
CA ARG A 198 5.19 -0.13 58.59
C ARG A 198 5.01 0.33 57.15
N HIS A 199 3.75 0.33 56.68
CA HIS A 199 3.39 0.83 55.34
C HIS A 199 4.21 0.24 54.17
N PRO A 200 4.42 -1.09 54.09
CA PRO A 200 5.36 -1.68 53.13
C PRO A 200 5.06 -1.31 51.67
N LEU A 201 6.13 -1.09 50.90
CA LEU A 201 6.15 -0.90 49.45
C LEU A 201 7.13 -1.90 48.84
N VAL A 202 6.89 -2.41 47.63
CA VAL A 202 7.75 -3.43 46.99
C VAL A 202 9.17 -2.91 46.76
N HIS A 203 9.29 -1.65 46.33
CA HIS A 203 10.59 -0.99 46.17
C HIS A 203 11.10 -0.32 47.45
N GLY A 204 10.31 -0.33 48.53
CA GLY A 204 10.66 0.23 49.84
C GLY A 204 10.69 1.76 49.91
N TYR A 205 11.33 2.25 50.96
CA TYR A 205 11.51 3.68 51.22
C TYR A 205 13.00 4.03 51.26
N TYR A 206 13.33 5.22 50.80
CA TYR A 206 14.68 5.80 50.85
C TYR A 206 14.66 7.07 51.69
N CYS A 207 15.78 7.42 52.30
CA CYS A 207 15.93 8.66 53.05
C CYS A 207 17.09 9.49 52.51
N THR A 208 16.80 10.75 52.16
CA THR A 208 17.78 11.68 51.60
C THR A 208 17.88 12.95 52.45
N ARG A 209 19.09 13.50 52.54
CA ARG A 209 19.35 14.83 53.08
C ARG A 209 19.73 15.74 51.92
N GLN A 210 19.05 16.88 51.82
CA GLN A 210 19.40 17.94 50.88
C GLN A 210 20.06 19.10 51.65
N PRO A 211 20.79 20.00 50.97
CA PRO A 211 21.35 21.20 51.58
C PRO A 211 20.26 22.07 52.20
N ASP A 212 20.52 22.59 53.41
CA ASP A 212 19.65 23.58 54.05
C ASP A 212 19.78 24.98 53.42
N ASP A 213 18.97 25.94 53.88
CA ASP A 213 18.91 27.27 53.28
C ASP A 213 20.25 28.01 53.34
N VAL A 214 21.01 27.84 54.43
CA VAL A 214 22.34 28.45 54.61
C VAL A 214 23.35 27.81 53.66
N GLN A 215 23.36 26.48 53.61
CA GLN A 215 24.22 25.73 52.67
C GLN A 215 23.93 26.06 51.20
N ARG A 216 22.68 26.41 50.85
CA ARG A 216 22.32 26.87 49.51
C ARG A 216 22.78 28.31 49.23
N GLU A 217 22.68 29.21 50.21
CA GLU A 217 23.24 30.57 50.10
C GLU A 217 24.78 30.56 49.97
N GLU A 218 25.45 29.61 50.61
CA GLU A 218 26.91 29.38 50.50
C GLU A 218 27.35 28.75 49.15
N ASN A 219 26.41 28.36 48.29
CA ASN A 219 26.67 27.74 46.97
C ASN A 219 27.56 26.48 47.02
N ILE A 220 27.37 25.61 48.04
CA ILE A 220 28.17 24.36 48.15
C ILE A 220 28.04 23.47 46.91
N SER A 221 29.12 22.78 46.55
CA SER A 221 29.12 21.88 45.40
C SER A 221 28.27 20.63 45.65
N SER A 222 27.83 19.98 44.57
CA SER A 222 27.07 18.73 44.66
C SER A 222 27.87 17.60 45.35
N SER A 223 29.20 17.57 45.19
CA SER A 223 30.08 16.62 45.85
C SER A 223 30.16 16.84 47.37
N GLU A 224 30.25 18.11 47.80
CA GLU A 224 30.23 18.47 49.23
C GLU A 224 28.87 18.15 49.87
N ALA A 225 27.77 18.41 49.16
CA ALA A 225 26.42 18.06 49.61
C ALA A 225 26.24 16.54 49.83
N ARG A 226 26.72 15.69 48.90
CA ARG A 226 26.66 14.23 49.05
C ARG A 226 27.60 13.73 50.15
N SER A 227 28.78 14.34 50.30
CA SER A 227 29.71 14.04 51.40
C SER A 227 29.09 14.37 52.76
N ALA A 228 28.41 15.50 52.90
CA ALA A 228 27.70 15.90 54.11
C ALA A 228 26.49 14.98 54.41
N GLU A 229 25.75 14.55 53.39
CA GLU A 229 24.68 13.56 53.51
C GLU A 229 25.20 12.20 54.04
N ALA A 230 26.29 11.68 53.45
CA ALA A 230 26.91 10.44 53.89
C ALA A 230 27.46 10.54 55.33
N ALA A 231 28.08 11.68 55.69
CA ALA A 231 28.53 11.96 57.05
C ALA A 231 27.35 12.01 58.04
N PHE A 232 26.23 12.64 57.67
CA PHE A 232 25.03 12.70 58.50
C PHE A 232 24.44 11.31 58.78
N PHE A 233 24.23 10.48 57.74
CA PHE A 233 23.65 9.15 57.93
C PHE A 233 24.58 8.15 58.60
N SER A 234 25.91 8.29 58.44
CA SER A 234 26.87 7.42 59.13
C SER A 234 27.06 7.75 60.62
N THR A 235 26.77 9.00 61.04
CA THR A 235 26.95 9.45 62.44
C THR A 235 25.65 9.57 63.23
N THR A 236 24.52 9.89 62.59
CA THR A 236 23.27 10.25 63.30
C THR A 236 22.40 9.03 63.61
N HIS A 237 22.15 8.79 64.90
CA HIS A 237 21.21 7.77 65.37
C HIS A 237 19.74 8.22 65.15
N PRO A 238 18.82 7.34 64.69
CA PRO A 238 18.99 5.89 64.56
C PRO A 238 19.39 5.40 63.17
N TRP A 239 19.60 6.30 62.20
CA TRP A 239 19.97 5.98 60.81
C TRP A 239 21.30 5.21 60.74
N SER A 240 22.31 5.66 61.48
CA SER A 240 23.66 5.04 61.52
C SER A 240 23.66 3.59 62.04
N THR A 241 22.64 3.22 62.81
CA THR A 241 22.43 1.89 63.40
C THR A 241 21.52 0.98 62.58
N SER A 242 20.93 1.46 61.47
CA SER A 242 20.11 0.63 60.58
C SER A 242 20.92 -0.49 59.93
N LYS A 243 20.27 -1.64 59.70
CA LYS A 243 20.84 -2.74 58.91
C LYS A 243 20.76 -2.49 57.41
N TYR A 244 19.87 -1.61 56.96
CA TYR A 244 19.55 -1.33 55.56
C TYR A 244 20.23 -0.05 55.09
N LYS A 245 21.57 -0.03 55.12
CA LYS A 245 22.37 1.15 54.75
C LYS A 245 22.18 1.58 53.28
N ASP A 246 21.75 0.64 52.43
CA ASP A 246 21.31 0.83 51.05
C ASP A 246 20.08 1.75 50.90
N ARG A 247 19.37 2.08 52.00
CA ARG A 247 18.19 2.94 51.99
C ARG A 247 18.47 4.40 52.32
N PHE A 248 19.70 4.75 52.66
CA PHE A 248 20.08 6.10 53.06
C PHE A 248 21.03 6.72 52.04
N GLY A 249 20.81 8.00 51.71
CA GLY A 249 21.62 8.75 50.76
C GLY A 249 21.03 8.81 49.35
N THR A 250 21.26 9.92 48.68
CA THR A 250 20.74 10.20 47.33
C THR A 250 21.35 9.27 46.28
N ASP A 251 22.64 8.93 46.39
CA ASP A 251 23.31 8.06 45.41
C ASP A 251 22.71 6.64 45.37
N ASN A 252 22.32 6.10 46.53
CA ASN A 252 21.66 4.79 46.63
C ASN A 252 20.24 4.80 46.03
N LEU A 253 19.51 5.90 46.22
CA LEU A 253 18.21 6.12 45.57
C LEU A 253 18.39 6.17 44.04
N THR A 254 19.33 6.98 43.54
CA THR A 254 19.62 7.11 42.10
C THR A 254 20.01 5.77 41.47
N ALA A 255 20.94 5.02 42.07
CA ALA A 255 21.33 3.69 41.59
C ALA A 255 20.14 2.71 41.51
N THR A 256 19.20 2.78 42.46
CA THR A 256 17.98 1.97 42.44
C THR A 256 17.03 2.41 41.32
N LEU A 257 16.78 3.72 41.21
CA LEU A 257 15.90 4.31 40.19
C LEU A 257 16.38 3.97 38.77
N SER A 258 17.66 4.13 38.48
CA SER A 258 18.22 3.78 37.15
C SER A 258 17.98 2.32 36.81
N LYS A 259 18.16 1.38 37.76
CA LYS A 259 17.89 -0.05 37.55
C LYS A 259 16.42 -0.33 37.26
N LEU A 260 15.50 0.31 37.98
CA LEU A 260 14.06 0.12 37.81
C LEU A 260 13.54 0.72 36.50
N LEU A 261 14.02 1.92 36.14
CA LEU A 261 13.68 2.58 34.87
C LEU A 261 14.15 1.76 33.67
N ILE A 262 15.38 1.23 33.70
CA ILE A 262 15.89 0.32 32.66
C ILE A 262 15.01 -0.94 32.55
N GLY A 263 14.57 -1.52 33.67
CA GLY A 263 13.64 -2.65 33.69
C GLY A 263 12.33 -2.32 32.98
N ILE A 264 11.68 -1.21 33.34
CA ILE A 264 10.42 -0.77 32.74
C ILE A 264 10.59 -0.47 31.24
N ILE A 265 11.67 0.20 30.82
CA ILE A 265 11.96 0.45 29.41
C ILE A 265 12.05 -0.87 28.64
N ASN A 266 12.82 -1.84 29.15
CA ASN A 266 12.99 -3.16 28.52
C ASN A 266 11.68 -3.96 28.39
N GLU A 267 10.78 -3.86 29.36
CA GLU A 267 9.45 -4.51 29.28
C GLU A 267 8.46 -3.79 28.36
N THR A 268 8.56 -2.47 28.28
CA THR A 268 7.56 -1.61 27.60
C THR A 268 7.88 -1.42 26.13
N LEU A 269 9.16 -1.28 25.78
CA LEU A 269 9.60 -1.02 24.41
C LEU A 269 9.07 -2.05 23.39
N PRO A 270 9.09 -3.38 23.64
CA PRO A 270 8.53 -4.35 22.70
C PRO A 270 7.02 -4.18 22.48
N ARG A 271 6.28 -3.73 23.50
CA ARG A 271 4.84 -3.43 23.40
C ARG A 271 4.60 -2.19 22.54
N ILE A 272 5.36 -1.11 22.79
CA ILE A 272 5.31 0.12 21.98
C ILE A 272 5.66 -0.17 20.52
N MET A 273 6.66 -1.01 20.24
CA MET A 273 7.02 -1.43 18.88
C MET A 273 5.87 -2.16 18.17
N ALA A 274 5.22 -3.10 18.85
CA ALA A 274 4.08 -3.83 18.30
C ALA A 274 2.87 -2.92 18.08
N GLU A 275 2.58 -2.01 19.02
CA GLU A 275 1.48 -1.07 18.94
C GLU A 275 1.69 -0.03 17.81
N ALA A 276 2.90 0.51 17.69
CA ALA A 276 3.26 1.43 16.60
C ALA A 276 3.17 0.75 15.23
N ALA A 277 3.61 -0.51 15.11
CA ALA A 277 3.49 -1.29 13.88
C ALA A 277 2.01 -1.55 13.50
N SER A 278 1.18 -1.95 14.47
CA SER A 278 -0.26 -2.18 14.27
C SER A 278 -0.99 -0.89 13.90
N LYS A 279 -0.75 0.22 14.62
CA LYS A 279 -1.31 1.54 14.30
C LYS A 279 -0.90 2.02 12.91
N LEU A 280 0.34 1.74 12.47
CA LEU A 280 0.80 2.09 11.12
C LEU A 280 0.10 1.26 10.04
N GLU A 281 -0.11 -0.03 10.27
CA GLU A 281 -0.82 -0.92 9.34
C GLU A 281 -2.29 -0.48 9.17
N ILE A 282 -3.00 -0.23 10.27
CA ILE A 282 -4.37 0.30 10.26
C ILE A 282 -4.43 1.64 9.53
N CYS A 283 -3.53 2.58 9.86
CA CYS A 283 -3.50 3.91 9.22
C CYS A 283 -3.20 3.82 7.71
N THR A 284 -2.34 2.89 7.29
CA THR A 284 -2.04 2.63 5.87
C THR A 284 -3.25 2.04 5.14
N TRP A 285 -3.99 1.13 5.79
CA TRP A 285 -5.21 0.54 5.24
C TRP A 285 -6.34 1.57 5.12
N GLU A 286 -6.57 2.39 6.14
CA GLU A 286 -7.56 3.47 6.08
C GLU A 286 -7.23 4.49 4.98
N LEU A 287 -5.95 4.84 4.81
CA LEU A 287 -5.50 5.78 3.77
C LEU A 287 -5.69 5.18 2.37
N ALA A 288 -5.43 3.88 2.18
CA ALA A 288 -5.67 3.17 0.92
C ALA A 288 -7.17 3.01 0.58
N GLY A 289 -8.06 3.11 1.57
CA GLY A 289 -9.51 3.14 1.38
C GLY A 289 -10.07 4.49 0.91
N LEU A 290 -9.25 5.55 0.88
CA LEU A 290 -9.65 6.88 0.40
C LEU A 290 -9.18 7.11 -1.05
N PRO A 291 -9.90 7.89 -1.87
CA PRO A 291 -9.44 8.25 -3.22
C PRO A 291 -8.09 8.98 -3.16
N GLU A 292 -7.18 8.68 -4.09
CA GLU A 292 -5.87 9.36 -4.20
C GLU A 292 -6.01 10.85 -4.52
N GLU A 293 -5.17 11.71 -3.94
CA GLU A 293 -5.17 13.15 -4.20
C GLU A 293 -4.90 13.47 -5.69
N ILE A 294 -5.52 14.54 -6.21
CA ILE A 294 -5.35 14.95 -7.61
C ILE A 294 -3.95 15.52 -7.81
N GLN A 295 -3.07 14.73 -8.43
CA GLN A 295 -1.70 15.09 -8.75
C GLN A 295 -1.64 15.94 -10.04
N GLY A 296 -1.13 17.17 -9.96
CA GLY A 296 -0.89 18.07 -11.09
C GLY A 296 -2.04 19.03 -11.41
N ASP A 297 -2.03 19.61 -12.61
CA ASP A 297 -3.00 20.63 -13.02
C ASP A 297 -4.46 20.07 -13.12
N PRO A 298 -5.43 20.69 -12.44
CA PRO A 298 -6.86 20.35 -12.51
C PRO A 298 -7.43 20.24 -13.92
N ALA A 299 -7.04 21.10 -14.88
CA ALA A 299 -7.58 21.04 -16.24
C ALA A 299 -7.07 19.81 -17.01
N THR A 300 -5.82 19.42 -16.79
CA THR A 300 -5.21 18.19 -17.32
C THR A 300 -5.87 16.93 -16.75
N TYR A 301 -6.19 16.91 -15.46
CA TYR A 301 -6.95 15.81 -14.84
C TYR A 301 -8.38 15.72 -15.40
N MET A 302 -9.05 16.87 -15.55
CA MET A 302 -10.38 16.97 -16.17
C MET A 302 -10.39 16.39 -17.60
N LEU A 303 -9.40 16.75 -18.42
CA LEU A 303 -9.26 16.24 -19.80
C LEU A 303 -9.09 14.72 -19.85
N LYS A 304 -8.34 14.12 -18.90
CA LYS A 304 -8.20 12.66 -18.79
C LYS A 304 -9.54 11.98 -18.48
N LEU A 305 -10.34 12.53 -17.55
CA LEU A 305 -11.67 11.99 -17.22
C LEU A 305 -12.64 12.09 -18.42
N LEU A 306 -12.64 13.21 -19.13
CA LEU A 306 -13.48 13.41 -20.31
C LEU A 306 -13.10 12.51 -21.48
N THR A 307 -11.80 12.32 -21.72
CA THR A 307 -11.30 11.43 -22.77
C THR A 307 -11.73 10.00 -22.48
N ARG A 308 -11.52 9.52 -21.24
CA ARG A 308 -12.01 8.22 -20.77
C ARG A 308 -13.52 8.06 -20.95
N PHE A 309 -14.32 9.07 -20.61
CA PHE A 309 -15.78 9.01 -20.82
C PHE A 309 -16.15 8.91 -22.31
N CYS A 310 -15.49 9.68 -23.18
CA CYS A 310 -15.74 9.62 -24.62
C CYS A 310 -15.32 8.27 -25.22
N ASP A 311 -14.15 7.74 -24.83
CA ASP A 311 -13.66 6.43 -25.23
C ASP A 311 -14.60 5.30 -24.77
N ASP A 312 -15.08 5.35 -23.53
CA ASP A 312 -16.02 4.36 -22.97
C ASP A 312 -17.38 4.38 -23.70
N VAL A 313 -17.87 5.56 -24.09
CA VAL A 313 -19.09 5.71 -24.89
C VAL A 313 -18.87 5.25 -26.34
N GLN A 314 -17.71 5.58 -26.94
CA GLN A 314 -17.38 5.12 -28.30
C GLN A 314 -17.24 3.59 -28.34
N ARG A 315 -16.63 2.97 -27.32
CA ARG A 315 -16.58 1.50 -27.16
C ARG A 315 -17.94 0.87 -26.94
N ALA A 316 -18.86 1.54 -26.23
CA ALA A 316 -20.23 1.05 -26.05
C ALA A 316 -21.10 1.11 -27.32
N ILE A 317 -20.69 1.90 -28.32
CA ILE A 317 -21.40 2.09 -29.60
C ILE A 317 -20.73 1.30 -30.75
N ALA A 318 -19.41 1.15 -30.73
CA ALA A 318 -18.64 0.45 -31.77
C ALA A 318 -18.93 -1.06 -31.77
N SER A 319 -18.97 -1.69 -32.96
CA SER A 319 -19.26 -3.12 -33.10
C SER A 319 -18.11 -4.02 -32.60
N GLY A 320 -18.03 -4.23 -31.29
CA GLY A 320 -17.05 -5.08 -30.60
C GLY A 320 -17.63 -5.80 -29.37
N ALA A 321 -16.81 -6.60 -28.69
CA ALA A 321 -17.27 -7.52 -27.63
C ALA A 321 -17.93 -6.83 -26.42
N GLU A 322 -17.53 -5.60 -26.08
CA GLU A 322 -18.10 -4.83 -24.96
C GLU A 322 -19.44 -4.13 -25.29
N ALA A 323 -19.77 -3.95 -26.58
CA ALA A 323 -20.94 -3.19 -27.03
C ALA A 323 -22.27 -3.97 -26.97
N GLY A 324 -22.24 -5.22 -26.49
CA GLY A 324 -23.38 -6.12 -26.49
C GLY A 324 -24.64 -5.53 -25.87
N GLN A 325 -24.56 -4.85 -24.72
CA GLN A 325 -25.77 -4.44 -23.98
C GLN A 325 -26.65 -3.42 -24.71
N LEU A 326 -26.08 -2.35 -25.29
CA LEU A 326 -26.85 -1.34 -26.02
C LEU A 326 -27.36 -1.91 -27.35
N ILE A 327 -26.51 -2.66 -28.06
CA ILE A 327 -26.88 -3.29 -29.34
C ILE A 327 -27.98 -4.34 -29.15
N HIS A 328 -27.93 -5.15 -28.09
CA HIS A 328 -28.97 -6.15 -27.79
C HIS A 328 -30.30 -5.48 -27.42
N LYS A 329 -30.31 -4.47 -26.53
CA LYS A 329 -31.55 -3.74 -26.20
C LYS A 329 -32.17 -3.06 -27.42
N ASN A 330 -31.35 -2.47 -28.30
CA ASN A 330 -31.84 -1.86 -29.53
C ASN A 330 -32.31 -2.89 -30.57
N ARG A 331 -31.73 -4.10 -30.59
CA ARG A 331 -32.19 -5.20 -31.44
C ARG A 331 -33.65 -5.57 -31.16
N ASP A 332 -34.07 -5.59 -29.90
CA ASP A 332 -35.46 -5.88 -29.53
C ASP A 332 -36.43 -4.80 -30.01
N ALA A 333 -36.05 -3.52 -29.91
CA ALA A 333 -36.80 -2.41 -30.49
C ALA A 333 -36.94 -2.55 -32.02
N TYR A 334 -35.85 -2.88 -32.73
CA TYR A 334 -35.89 -3.13 -34.18
C TYR A 334 -36.71 -4.37 -34.56
N VAL A 335 -36.76 -5.41 -33.72
CA VAL A 335 -37.61 -6.60 -33.94
C VAL A 335 -39.09 -6.26 -33.72
N ALA A 336 -39.41 -5.49 -32.68
CA ALA A 336 -40.76 -4.99 -32.44
C ALA A 336 -41.26 -4.12 -33.60
N PHE A 337 -40.41 -3.21 -34.09
CA PHE A 337 -40.66 -2.37 -35.26
C PHE A 337 -40.92 -3.21 -36.53
N LYS A 338 -40.04 -4.18 -36.82
CA LYS A 338 -40.24 -5.15 -37.92
C LYS A 338 -41.56 -5.89 -37.81
N SER A 339 -41.97 -6.26 -36.60
CA SER A 339 -43.26 -6.92 -36.35
C SER A 339 -44.44 -5.98 -36.58
N ALA A 340 -44.36 -4.72 -36.15
CA ALA A 340 -45.41 -3.72 -36.33
C ALA A 340 -45.68 -3.45 -37.82
N ILE A 341 -44.63 -3.22 -38.61
CA ILE A 341 -44.76 -3.01 -40.07
C ILE A 341 -45.33 -4.25 -40.75
N ARG A 342 -44.83 -5.46 -40.44
CA ARG A 342 -45.36 -6.72 -41.00
C ARG A 342 -46.86 -6.94 -40.71
N LYS A 343 -47.36 -6.49 -39.55
CA LYS A 343 -48.77 -6.61 -39.17
C LYS A 343 -49.70 -5.70 -39.97
N SER A 344 -49.19 -4.65 -40.62
CA SER A 344 -50.01 -3.75 -41.44
C SER A 344 -50.25 -4.25 -42.87
N ALA A 345 -49.60 -5.35 -43.28
CA ALA A 345 -49.73 -5.90 -44.63
C ALA A 345 -51.21 -6.11 -45.02
N PRO A 346 -51.59 -5.86 -46.30
CA PRO A 346 -52.97 -5.96 -46.74
C PRO A 346 -53.38 -7.44 -46.86
N ASN A 347 -54.39 -7.86 -46.07
CA ASN A 347 -54.90 -9.23 -45.99
C ASN A 347 -55.79 -9.57 -47.21
N PHE A 348 -55.17 -9.85 -48.35
CA PHE A 348 -55.85 -10.17 -49.60
C PHE A 348 -56.20 -11.66 -49.68
N ILE A 349 -57.49 -11.97 -49.82
CA ILE A 349 -57.96 -13.36 -49.97
C ILE A 349 -58.37 -13.59 -51.43
N PRO A 350 -57.68 -14.48 -52.19
CA PRO A 350 -57.99 -14.80 -53.58
C PRO A 350 -59.19 -15.77 -53.71
N ALA A 351 -60.23 -15.54 -52.90
CA ALA A 351 -61.50 -16.27 -52.92
C ALA A 351 -62.69 -15.29 -52.98
N VAL A 352 -63.82 -15.78 -53.50
CA VAL A 352 -65.06 -15.02 -53.63
C VAL A 352 -65.92 -15.29 -52.40
N LEU A 353 -66.33 -14.25 -51.67
CA LEU A 353 -67.18 -14.39 -50.50
C LEU A 353 -68.64 -14.61 -50.94
N TYR A 354 -69.20 -15.78 -50.63
CA TYR A 354 -70.60 -16.12 -50.89
C TYR A 354 -71.36 -16.28 -49.56
N ASN A 355 -72.33 -15.38 -49.33
CA ASN A 355 -73.20 -15.27 -48.15
C ASN A 355 -72.53 -14.91 -46.80
N LEU A 356 -73.28 -14.21 -45.95
CA LEU A 356 -72.83 -13.66 -44.65
C LEU A 356 -73.02 -14.63 -43.47
N ASP A 357 -73.70 -15.76 -43.67
CA ASP A 357 -74.15 -16.68 -42.61
C ASP A 357 -73.50 -18.08 -42.71
N SER A 358 -72.17 -18.16 -42.70
CA SER A 358 -71.47 -19.44 -42.51
C SER A 358 -70.22 -19.27 -41.65
N PRO A 359 -69.92 -20.21 -40.73
CA PRO A 359 -68.82 -20.03 -39.78
C PRO A 359 -67.48 -19.97 -40.49
N ALA A 360 -66.59 -19.08 -40.03
CA ALA A 360 -65.21 -19.08 -40.49
C ALA A 360 -64.56 -20.46 -40.27
N PRO A 361 -63.74 -20.96 -41.21
CA PRO A 361 -63.08 -22.26 -41.05
C PRO A 361 -62.24 -22.28 -39.78
N ASN A 362 -62.34 -23.40 -39.04
CA ASN A 362 -61.93 -23.47 -37.64
C ASN A 362 -60.42 -23.25 -37.46
N LYS A 363 -60.04 -22.51 -36.41
CA LYS A 363 -58.64 -22.36 -35.98
C LYS A 363 -58.22 -23.59 -35.19
N ASP A 364 -57.44 -24.50 -35.77
CA ASP A 364 -56.75 -25.54 -35.01
C ASP A 364 -55.33 -25.80 -35.54
N GLY A 365 -54.37 -25.85 -34.61
CA GLY A 365 -52.95 -25.55 -34.84
C GLY A 365 -52.07 -26.59 -35.56
N GLY A 366 -50.90 -26.11 -36.00
CA GLY A 366 -49.82 -26.92 -36.58
C GLY A 366 -48.55 -26.09 -36.81
N ASN A 367 -47.64 -26.05 -35.84
CA ASN A 367 -46.39 -25.29 -35.96
C ASN A 367 -45.27 -26.10 -36.64
N ASN A 368 -44.61 -25.48 -37.63
CA ASN A 368 -43.23 -25.68 -38.14
C ASN A 368 -43.17 -25.71 -39.68
N GLY A 369 -42.20 -24.98 -40.24
CA GLY A 369 -41.91 -24.91 -41.69
C GLY A 369 -42.15 -23.52 -42.29
N GLU A 370 -41.10 -22.94 -42.86
CA GLU A 370 -41.17 -21.66 -43.58
C GLU A 370 -41.81 -21.86 -44.96
N SER A 371 -43.05 -21.37 -45.12
CA SER A 371 -43.73 -21.27 -46.41
C SER A 371 -44.29 -19.86 -46.58
N ALA A 372 -44.18 -19.30 -47.79
CA ALA A 372 -44.40 -17.88 -48.07
C ALA A 372 -45.85 -17.40 -47.85
N LEU A 373 -46.79 -18.31 -47.62
CA LEU A 373 -48.21 -18.02 -47.39
C LEU A 373 -48.54 -17.69 -45.92
N ARG A 374 -47.59 -17.80 -44.98
CA ARG A 374 -47.82 -17.54 -43.53
C ARG A 374 -47.91 -16.07 -43.11
N VAL A 375 -47.76 -15.11 -44.03
CA VAL A 375 -47.85 -13.68 -43.69
C VAL A 375 -49.27 -13.29 -43.26
N ASP A 376 -50.31 -13.98 -43.75
CA ASP A 376 -51.71 -13.67 -43.43
C ASP A 376 -52.19 -14.21 -42.07
N GLU A 377 -51.41 -15.05 -41.37
CA GLU A 377 -51.68 -15.37 -39.95
C GLU A 377 -51.27 -14.22 -38.99
N LEU A 378 -50.48 -13.25 -39.47
CA LEU A 378 -49.96 -12.13 -38.69
C LEU A 378 -50.70 -10.79 -38.94
N THR A 379 -51.49 -10.69 -40.01
CA THR A 379 -52.20 -9.47 -40.36
C THR A 379 -53.48 -9.29 -39.53
N LYS A 380 -53.57 -8.16 -38.81
CA LYS A 380 -54.82 -7.76 -38.12
C LYS A 380 -55.77 -6.95 -39.02
N THR A 381 -55.41 -6.76 -40.27
CA THR A 381 -56.21 -6.03 -41.26
C THR A 381 -57.42 -6.86 -41.69
N LYS A 382 -58.56 -6.20 -41.93
CA LYS A 382 -59.81 -6.86 -42.36
C LYS A 382 -59.52 -7.67 -43.64
N PRO A 383 -59.96 -8.93 -43.74
CA PRO A 383 -59.80 -9.71 -44.96
C PRO A 383 -60.52 -9.02 -46.12
N PHE A 384 -59.84 -8.95 -47.25
CA PHE A 384 -60.26 -8.21 -48.44
C PHE A 384 -60.33 -9.20 -49.62
N TYR A 385 -61.56 -9.61 -49.94
CA TYR A 385 -61.86 -10.65 -50.90
C TYR A 385 -61.88 -10.11 -52.33
N LEU A 386 -61.99 -11.01 -53.30
CA LEU A 386 -62.06 -10.63 -54.72
C LEU A 386 -63.30 -9.79 -55.08
N ASN A 387 -64.42 -9.98 -54.39
CA ASN A 387 -65.59 -9.12 -54.56
C ASN A 387 -65.35 -7.71 -54.01
N ASP A 388 -64.69 -7.58 -52.86
CA ASP A 388 -64.30 -6.27 -52.30
C ASP A 388 -63.33 -5.55 -53.25
N MET A 389 -62.38 -6.29 -53.85
CA MET A 389 -61.45 -5.76 -54.85
C MET A 389 -62.16 -5.32 -56.13
N ARG A 390 -63.10 -6.13 -56.64
CA ARG A 390 -63.92 -5.77 -57.81
C ARG A 390 -64.75 -4.51 -57.57
N GLU A 391 -65.33 -4.36 -56.38
CA GLU A 391 -66.09 -3.15 -56.00
C GLU A 391 -65.17 -1.94 -55.83
N HIS A 392 -63.99 -2.11 -55.22
CA HIS A 392 -62.97 -1.08 -55.06
C HIS A 392 -62.40 -0.57 -56.39
N ILE A 393 -62.12 -1.46 -57.34
CA ILE A 393 -61.76 -1.10 -58.71
C ILE A 393 -62.88 -0.26 -59.32
N LYS A 394 -64.13 -0.74 -59.32
CA LYS A 394 -65.27 -0.01 -59.90
C LYS A 394 -65.44 1.39 -59.32
N LYS A 395 -65.31 1.55 -57.99
CA LYS A 395 -65.35 2.87 -57.31
C LYS A 395 -64.18 3.79 -57.68
N SER A 396 -63.07 3.24 -58.16
CA SER A 396 -61.86 3.97 -58.54
C SER A 396 -61.79 4.35 -60.03
N VAL A 397 -62.66 3.80 -60.87
CA VAL A 397 -62.75 4.13 -62.31
C VAL A 397 -63.56 5.40 -62.52
N THR A 398 -62.89 6.49 -62.91
CA THR A 398 -63.52 7.77 -63.25
C THR A 398 -63.72 7.98 -64.75
N ARG A 399 -63.06 7.18 -65.60
CA ARG A 399 -63.16 7.21 -67.06
C ARG A 399 -62.85 5.81 -67.61
N GLU A 400 -63.79 5.20 -68.32
CA GLU A 400 -63.65 3.80 -68.74
C GLU A 400 -62.73 3.64 -69.95
N LEU A 401 -61.67 2.84 -69.78
CA LEU A 401 -60.87 2.25 -70.85
C LEU A 401 -60.99 0.72 -70.71
N PRO A 402 -61.37 -0.01 -71.76
CA PRO A 402 -61.44 -1.47 -71.70
C PRO A 402 -60.12 -2.09 -71.23
N ASN A 403 -60.20 -2.99 -70.24
CA ASN A 403 -59.08 -3.74 -69.68
C ASN A 403 -57.96 -2.91 -68.99
N ASN A 404 -58.23 -1.67 -68.55
CA ASN A 404 -57.23 -0.87 -67.81
C ASN A 404 -57.71 -0.49 -66.39
N VAL A 405 -56.92 -0.85 -65.37
CA VAL A 405 -57.16 -0.46 -63.97
C VAL A 405 -56.41 0.84 -63.67
N PRO A 406 -57.09 1.90 -63.19
CA PRO A 406 -56.43 3.17 -62.88
C PRO A 406 -55.50 3.06 -61.66
N PHE A 407 -54.37 3.78 -61.70
CA PHE A 407 -53.38 3.79 -60.62
C PHE A 407 -53.95 4.24 -59.26
N SER A 408 -54.98 5.10 -59.27
CA SER A 408 -55.73 5.52 -58.08
C SER A 408 -56.27 4.35 -57.25
N ALA A 409 -56.69 3.25 -57.89
CA ALA A 409 -57.16 2.05 -57.20
C ALA A 409 -56.05 1.40 -56.34
N LYS A 410 -54.80 1.47 -56.83
CA LYS A 410 -53.61 0.91 -56.17
C LYS A 410 -53.11 1.85 -55.07
N GLU A 411 -53.06 3.15 -55.35
CA GLU A 411 -52.65 4.20 -54.43
C GLU A 411 -53.44 4.19 -53.11
N VAL A 412 -54.77 4.05 -53.14
CA VAL A 412 -55.60 4.02 -51.94
C VAL A 412 -55.24 2.83 -51.03
N LEU A 413 -55.03 1.65 -51.61
CA LEU A 413 -54.67 0.43 -50.87
C LEU A 413 -53.25 0.49 -50.31
N ILE A 414 -52.32 1.14 -51.03
CA ILE A 414 -50.94 1.37 -50.57
C ILE A 414 -50.94 2.31 -49.36
N LYS A 415 -51.60 3.48 -49.47
CA LYS A 415 -51.71 4.43 -48.36
C LYS A 415 -52.36 3.81 -47.13
N GLN A 416 -53.36 2.93 -47.32
CA GLN A 416 -54.07 2.29 -46.20
C GLN A 416 -53.15 1.50 -45.27
N PHE A 417 -52.20 0.69 -45.78
CA PHE A 417 -51.28 -0.06 -44.90
C PHE A 417 -50.14 0.79 -44.33
N GLN A 418 -49.81 1.92 -44.97
CA GLN A 418 -48.78 2.86 -44.50
C GLN A 418 -49.26 3.74 -43.32
N THR A 419 -50.56 3.92 -43.12
CA THR A 419 -51.15 4.72 -42.01
C THR A 419 -50.63 4.41 -40.60
N SER A 420 -50.09 3.21 -40.37
CA SER A 420 -49.56 2.76 -39.07
C SER A 420 -48.04 2.88 -38.94
N TRP A 421 -47.34 3.26 -40.02
CA TRP A 421 -45.88 3.22 -40.08
C TRP A 421 -45.24 4.37 -39.30
N ASP A 422 -45.83 5.57 -39.34
CA ASP A 422 -45.39 6.73 -38.54
C ASP A 422 -45.33 6.39 -37.05
N SER A 423 -46.43 5.84 -36.52
CA SER A 423 -46.52 5.42 -35.11
C SER A 423 -45.53 4.30 -34.77
N ALA A 424 -45.32 3.34 -35.67
CA ALA A 424 -44.34 2.27 -35.47
C ALA A 424 -42.88 2.79 -35.46
N ILE A 425 -42.57 3.81 -36.25
CA ILE A 425 -41.26 4.48 -36.29
C ILE A 425 -41.03 5.30 -35.02
N GLU A 426 -42.00 6.09 -34.58
CA GLU A 426 -41.91 6.89 -33.34
C GLU A 426 -41.72 6.03 -32.08
N VAL A 427 -42.40 4.88 -31.99
CA VAL A 427 -42.20 3.91 -30.90
C VAL A 427 -40.79 3.32 -30.93
N CYS A 428 -40.28 2.96 -32.12
CA CYS A 428 -38.92 2.44 -32.27
C CYS A 428 -37.85 3.48 -31.91
N PHE A 429 -38.04 4.72 -32.37
CA PHE A 429 -37.15 5.84 -32.13
C PHE A 429 -37.09 6.20 -30.64
N THR A 430 -38.26 6.24 -29.97
CA THR A 430 -38.37 6.49 -28.54
C THR A 430 -37.67 5.41 -27.70
N ALA A 431 -37.81 4.12 -28.07
CA ALA A 431 -37.14 3.03 -27.35
C ALA A 431 -35.59 3.09 -27.48
N VAL A 432 -35.07 3.31 -28.70
CA VAL A 432 -33.63 3.48 -28.94
C VAL A 432 -33.07 4.69 -28.19
N ARG A 433 -33.85 5.78 -28.12
CA ARG A 433 -33.55 6.95 -27.31
C ARG A 433 -33.39 6.59 -25.82
N GLN A 434 -34.39 5.97 -25.22
CA GLN A 434 -34.37 5.60 -23.80
C GLN A 434 -33.21 4.66 -23.44
N HIS A 435 -32.90 3.67 -24.29
CA HIS A 435 -31.78 2.76 -24.07
C HIS A 435 -30.42 3.48 -24.10
N THR A 436 -30.28 4.47 -24.97
CA THR A 436 -29.03 5.24 -25.14
C THR A 436 -28.86 6.24 -23.98
N GLU A 437 -29.93 6.96 -23.62
CA GLU A 437 -29.96 7.83 -22.43
C GLU A 437 -29.58 7.05 -21.16
N ALA A 438 -30.16 5.85 -20.94
CA ALA A 438 -29.84 5.02 -19.78
C ALA A 438 -28.39 4.50 -19.74
N MET A 439 -27.77 4.25 -20.91
CA MET A 439 -26.36 3.84 -21.01
C MET A 439 -25.42 4.99 -20.68
N LEU A 440 -25.65 6.17 -21.26
CA LEU A 440 -24.88 7.39 -20.97
C LEU A 440 -24.97 7.75 -19.49
N GLU A 441 -26.18 7.71 -18.94
CA GLU A 441 -26.48 7.94 -17.52
C GLU A 441 -25.73 7.00 -16.57
N GLN A 442 -25.56 5.72 -16.95
CA GLN A 442 -24.74 4.79 -16.20
C GLN A 442 -23.25 5.17 -16.26
N ARG A 443 -22.70 5.45 -17.45
CA ARG A 443 -21.29 5.81 -17.62
C ARG A 443 -20.91 7.12 -16.93
N ILE A 444 -21.84 8.06 -16.85
CA ILE A 444 -21.64 9.31 -16.11
C ILE A 444 -21.41 9.03 -14.62
N ARG A 445 -22.24 8.18 -13.98
CA ARG A 445 -22.00 7.75 -12.60
C ARG A 445 -20.69 6.98 -12.46
N ASP A 446 -20.46 5.97 -13.29
CA ASP A 446 -19.28 5.10 -13.21
C ASP A 446 -17.96 5.91 -13.18
N ILE A 447 -17.88 7.02 -13.93
CA ILE A 447 -16.66 7.83 -14.09
C ILE A 447 -16.63 9.08 -13.19
N PHE A 448 -17.76 9.75 -12.96
CA PHE A 448 -17.80 11.08 -12.31
C PHE A 448 -18.35 11.09 -10.87
N HIS A 449 -18.82 9.97 -10.31
CA HIS A 449 -19.38 9.88 -8.94
C HIS A 449 -18.50 10.49 -7.83
N ARG A 450 -17.19 10.56 -8.02
CA ARG A 450 -16.23 11.18 -7.09
C ARG A 450 -16.41 12.70 -6.96
N HIS A 451 -16.97 13.35 -7.98
CA HIS A 451 -17.03 14.80 -8.11
C HIS A 451 -18.48 15.24 -8.42
N GLU A 452 -19.32 15.33 -7.39
CA GLU A 452 -20.76 15.60 -7.50
C GLU A 452 -21.09 16.84 -8.36
N HIS A 453 -20.35 17.94 -8.19
CA HIS A 453 -20.51 19.17 -8.98
C HIS A 453 -20.18 18.99 -10.46
N LEU A 454 -19.17 18.16 -10.79
CA LEU A 454 -18.82 17.81 -12.16
C LEU A 454 -19.88 16.86 -12.75
N GLU A 455 -20.27 15.81 -12.03
CA GLU A 455 -21.30 14.85 -12.47
C GLU A 455 -22.58 15.58 -12.86
N GLY A 456 -23.06 16.49 -12.00
CA GLY A 456 -24.25 17.30 -12.26
C GLY A 456 -24.15 18.14 -13.54
N ARG A 457 -22.98 18.71 -13.85
CA ARG A 457 -22.77 19.49 -15.10
C ARG A 457 -22.62 18.61 -16.34
N ILE A 458 -21.85 17.51 -16.26
CA ILE A 458 -21.71 16.56 -17.37
C ILE A 458 -23.07 15.98 -17.76
N ARG A 459 -23.87 15.60 -16.77
CA ARG A 459 -25.27 15.15 -16.91
C ARG A 459 -26.13 16.14 -17.73
N VAL A 460 -26.10 17.42 -17.39
CA VAL A 460 -26.82 18.46 -18.15
C VAL A 460 -26.28 18.60 -19.57
N PHE A 461 -24.96 18.69 -19.75
CA PHE A 461 -24.36 18.89 -21.08
C PHE A 461 -24.56 17.70 -22.02
N VAL A 462 -24.44 16.46 -21.52
CA VAL A 462 -24.71 15.24 -22.29
C VAL A 462 -26.20 15.16 -22.62
N SER A 463 -27.11 15.50 -21.70
CA SER A 463 -28.55 15.57 -21.97
C SER A 463 -28.87 16.56 -23.11
N GLU A 464 -28.33 17.78 -23.06
CA GLU A 464 -28.51 18.79 -24.11
C GLU A 464 -27.98 18.35 -25.49
N VAL A 465 -26.79 17.74 -25.52
CA VAL A 465 -26.20 17.22 -26.77
C VAL A 465 -27.07 16.09 -27.32
N THR A 466 -27.44 15.13 -26.49
CA THR A 466 -28.25 13.98 -26.91
C THR A 466 -29.64 14.42 -27.38
N GLN A 467 -30.29 15.36 -26.68
CA GLN A 467 -31.56 15.97 -27.09
C GLN A 467 -31.44 16.70 -28.44
N LYS A 468 -30.35 17.45 -28.69
CA LYS A 468 -30.08 18.08 -29.99
C LYS A 468 -29.95 17.05 -31.11
N HIS A 469 -29.26 15.93 -30.88
CA HIS A 469 -29.18 14.84 -31.85
C HIS A 469 -30.53 14.17 -32.09
N TYR A 470 -31.34 13.90 -31.05
CA TYR A 470 -32.68 13.34 -31.25
C TYR A 470 -33.59 14.29 -32.03
N ALA A 471 -33.58 15.59 -31.73
CA ALA A 471 -34.34 16.57 -32.49
C ALA A 471 -33.94 16.57 -33.97
N ARG A 472 -32.62 16.56 -34.27
CA ARG A 472 -32.11 16.47 -35.65
C ARG A 472 -32.50 15.15 -36.33
N CYS A 473 -32.46 14.02 -35.63
CA CYS A 473 -32.90 12.73 -36.17
C CYS A 473 -34.41 12.72 -36.47
N ALA A 474 -35.25 13.30 -35.62
CA ALA A 474 -36.68 13.44 -35.85
C ALA A 474 -36.97 14.34 -37.08
N GLU A 475 -36.24 15.44 -37.24
CA GLU A 475 -36.34 16.29 -38.45
C GLU A 475 -35.86 15.60 -39.73
N ILE A 476 -34.98 14.59 -39.65
CA ILE A 476 -34.58 13.76 -40.81
C ILE A 476 -35.60 12.64 -41.09
N LEU A 477 -36.22 12.07 -40.04
CA LEU A 477 -37.24 11.03 -40.19
C LEU A 477 -38.50 11.58 -40.87
N LYS A 478 -38.92 12.82 -40.57
CA LYS A 478 -40.11 13.45 -41.18
C LYS A 478 -40.10 13.46 -42.73
N PRO A 479 -39.07 13.97 -43.44
CA PRO A 479 -39.00 13.85 -44.90
C PRO A 479 -38.97 12.41 -45.43
N ILE A 480 -38.29 11.49 -44.74
CA ILE A 480 -38.22 10.07 -45.15
C ILE A 480 -39.63 9.44 -45.11
N LEU A 481 -40.39 9.70 -44.04
CA LEU A 481 -41.79 9.29 -43.93
C LEU A 481 -42.67 9.90 -45.02
N GLN A 482 -42.50 11.19 -45.32
CA GLN A 482 -43.25 11.88 -46.39
C GLN A 482 -42.94 11.34 -47.79
N ILE A 483 -41.69 10.93 -48.04
CA ILE A 483 -41.29 10.29 -49.30
C ILE A 483 -41.91 8.89 -49.41
N GLU A 484 -41.82 8.06 -48.37
CA GLU A 484 -42.41 6.71 -48.36
C GLU A 484 -43.95 6.73 -48.42
N ALA A 485 -44.61 7.77 -47.88
CA ALA A 485 -46.06 7.98 -48.01
C ALA A 485 -46.53 8.30 -49.45
N THR A 486 -45.58 8.52 -50.37
CA THR A 486 -45.86 8.66 -51.81
C THR A 486 -45.67 7.29 -52.48
N PRO A 487 -46.69 6.71 -53.15
CA PRO A 487 -46.61 5.36 -53.73
C PRO A 487 -45.73 5.30 -54.99
N TYR A 488 -44.42 5.42 -54.81
CA TYR A 488 -43.40 5.37 -55.85
C TYR A 488 -42.19 4.56 -55.36
N THR A 489 -41.51 3.81 -56.24
CA THR A 489 -40.26 3.13 -55.88
C THR A 489 -39.31 3.08 -57.07
N GLN A 490 -38.04 3.35 -56.83
CA GLN A 490 -36.98 3.24 -57.84
C GLN A 490 -36.48 1.80 -58.02
N ASN A 491 -36.84 0.88 -57.11
CA ASN A 491 -36.41 -0.52 -57.13
C ASN A 491 -37.30 -1.40 -58.05
N THR A 492 -37.44 -0.99 -59.31
CA THR A 492 -38.37 -1.61 -60.27
C THR A 492 -38.14 -3.09 -60.51
N HIS A 493 -36.88 -3.54 -60.57
CA HIS A 493 -36.53 -4.97 -60.73
C HIS A 493 -37.10 -5.84 -59.59
N TYR A 494 -36.83 -5.45 -58.33
CA TYR A 494 -37.35 -6.16 -57.16
C TYR A 494 -38.88 -6.11 -57.10
N LEU A 495 -39.50 -5.02 -57.57
CA LEU A 495 -40.95 -4.89 -57.64
C LEU A 495 -41.53 -5.90 -58.62
N THR A 496 -41.01 -5.98 -59.85
CA THR A 496 -41.47 -6.94 -60.85
C THR A 496 -41.32 -8.39 -60.38
N GLU A 497 -40.20 -8.73 -59.72
CA GLU A 497 -39.94 -10.06 -59.17
C GLU A 497 -40.92 -10.43 -58.03
N ALA A 498 -41.13 -9.51 -57.07
CA ALA A 498 -42.07 -9.71 -55.98
C ALA A 498 -43.53 -9.82 -56.49
N GLN A 499 -43.90 -9.02 -57.49
CA GLN A 499 -45.21 -9.06 -58.12
C GLN A 499 -45.48 -10.39 -58.83
N ALA A 500 -44.55 -10.87 -59.64
CA ALA A 500 -44.67 -12.16 -60.32
C ALA A 500 -44.86 -13.32 -59.31
N LYS A 501 -44.10 -13.29 -58.21
CA LYS A 501 -44.19 -14.28 -57.13
C LYS A 501 -45.56 -14.27 -56.43
N TRP A 502 -46.06 -13.11 -56.03
CA TRP A 502 -47.38 -13.02 -55.37
C TRP A 502 -48.53 -13.38 -56.33
N LEU A 503 -48.43 -13.01 -57.62
CA LEU A 503 -49.43 -13.37 -58.62
C LEU A 503 -49.53 -14.89 -58.82
N GLY A 504 -48.40 -15.59 -58.85
CA GLY A 504 -48.37 -17.05 -58.88
C GLY A 504 -49.07 -17.68 -57.67
N LEU A 505 -48.69 -17.25 -56.46
CA LEU A 505 -49.29 -17.75 -55.20
C LEU A 505 -50.80 -17.50 -55.13
N TYR A 506 -51.29 -16.33 -55.54
CA TYR A 506 -52.73 -16.05 -55.54
C TYR A 506 -53.49 -16.88 -56.59
N LYS A 507 -52.90 -17.17 -57.76
CA LYS A 507 -53.49 -18.06 -58.77
C LYS A 507 -53.55 -19.51 -58.30
N GLU A 508 -52.51 -20.01 -57.64
CA GLU A 508 -52.50 -21.35 -57.01
C GLU A 508 -53.56 -21.47 -55.91
N ALA A 509 -53.61 -20.52 -54.97
CA ALA A 509 -54.61 -20.51 -53.90
C ALA A 509 -56.04 -20.44 -54.45
N ARG A 510 -56.26 -19.69 -55.53
CA ARG A 510 -57.54 -19.60 -56.22
C ARG A 510 -57.95 -20.91 -56.90
N SER A 511 -57.03 -21.58 -57.60
CA SER A 511 -57.36 -22.83 -58.31
C SER A 511 -57.77 -23.94 -57.32
N ALA A 512 -57.13 -24.00 -56.15
CA ALA A 512 -57.52 -24.88 -55.06
C ALA A 512 -58.94 -24.57 -54.53
N SER A 513 -59.29 -23.29 -54.37
CA SER A 513 -60.62 -22.84 -53.95
C SER A 513 -61.71 -23.18 -54.98
N ARG A 514 -61.41 -22.99 -56.27
CA ARG A 514 -62.37 -23.13 -57.38
C ARG A 514 -62.77 -24.59 -57.68
N ASN A 515 -61.92 -25.56 -57.37
CA ASN A 515 -62.12 -26.98 -57.70
C ASN A 515 -62.80 -27.81 -56.58
N GLY A 516 -63.10 -27.22 -55.42
CA GLY A 516 -63.82 -27.92 -54.34
C GLY A 516 -63.11 -29.15 -53.74
N GLN A 517 -61.83 -29.36 -54.06
CA GLN A 517 -61.04 -30.50 -53.59
C GLN A 517 -60.17 -30.08 -52.40
N SER A 518 -60.41 -30.70 -51.24
CA SER A 518 -59.43 -30.72 -50.16
C SER A 518 -58.10 -31.32 -50.67
N ALA A 519 -56.97 -30.72 -50.29
CA ALA A 519 -55.64 -31.21 -50.63
C ALA A 519 -55.50 -32.74 -50.41
N PRO A 520 -54.75 -33.46 -51.27
CA PRO A 520 -54.80 -34.92 -51.32
C PRO A 520 -54.29 -35.56 -50.02
N LYS A 521 -55.15 -36.37 -49.39
CA LYS A 521 -54.77 -37.24 -48.26
C LYS A 521 -53.79 -38.31 -48.73
N LYS A 522 -52.49 -38.14 -48.45
CA LYS A 522 -51.56 -39.28 -48.46
C LYS A 522 -51.86 -40.23 -47.28
N ARG A 523 -51.59 -41.51 -47.52
CA ARG A 523 -52.09 -42.69 -46.81
C ARG A 523 -51.45 -42.86 -45.42
N LYS A 524 -52.20 -43.39 -44.45
CA LYS A 524 -51.68 -43.78 -43.11
C LYS A 524 -50.86 -45.07 -43.19
N THR A 525 -49.76 -45.13 -42.43
CA THR A 525 -49.19 -46.37 -41.85
C THR A 525 -48.92 -46.16 -40.35
N SER A 526 -49.69 -46.88 -39.53
CA SER A 526 -49.48 -47.27 -38.11
C SER A 526 -48.71 -46.36 -37.12
N ASN A 527 -49.50 -45.84 -36.16
CA ASN A 527 -49.22 -45.58 -34.72
C ASN A 527 -48.40 -46.68 -33.98
N PRO A 528 -48.04 -46.50 -32.69
CA PRO A 528 -47.74 -45.27 -31.92
C PRO A 528 -46.53 -45.38 -30.95
N ALA A 529 -46.06 -44.27 -30.36
CA ALA A 529 -45.41 -44.29 -29.03
C ALA A 529 -45.59 -42.95 -28.30
N GLN A 530 -45.78 -43.02 -26.98
CA GLN A 530 -46.01 -41.89 -26.06
C GLN A 530 -44.72 -41.52 -25.26
N PRO A 531 -44.71 -40.45 -24.43
CA PRO A 531 -43.49 -39.77 -24.01
C PRO A 531 -42.82 -40.35 -22.75
N ALA A 532 -41.57 -39.96 -22.50
CA ALA A 532 -40.88 -40.12 -21.21
C ALA A 532 -39.84 -39.00 -20.98
N PRO A 533 -39.41 -38.74 -19.72
CA PRO A 533 -38.72 -37.50 -19.32
C PRO A 533 -37.21 -37.68 -19.02
N ALA A 534 -36.56 -36.63 -18.52
CA ALA A 534 -35.20 -36.68 -17.95
C ALA A 534 -35.12 -37.66 -16.75
N PRO A 535 -33.95 -38.26 -16.45
CA PRO A 535 -33.03 -37.63 -15.47
C PRO A 535 -31.52 -37.95 -15.70
N ALA A 536 -30.72 -37.87 -14.62
CA ALA A 536 -29.25 -37.76 -14.63
C ALA A 536 -28.48 -39.06 -14.23
N HIS A 537 -27.14 -38.94 -14.30
CA HIS A 537 -26.08 -39.76 -13.67
C HIS A 537 -25.94 -41.25 -14.03
N THR A 538 -24.81 -41.59 -14.68
CA THR A 538 -23.76 -42.46 -14.09
C THR A 538 -22.40 -42.29 -14.80
N LYS A 539 -21.31 -42.38 -14.01
CA LYS A 539 -19.89 -42.52 -14.42
C LYS A 539 -19.54 -44.01 -14.62
N PRO A 540 -18.28 -44.43 -14.94
CA PRO A 540 -17.18 -43.79 -15.70
C PRO A 540 -16.62 -44.70 -16.82
N THR A 541 -15.62 -44.27 -17.61
CA THR A 541 -14.29 -44.92 -17.82
C THR A 541 -13.53 -44.34 -19.03
N GLY A 542 -12.21 -44.14 -18.86
CA GLY A 542 -11.18 -43.99 -19.92
C GLY A 542 -10.78 -42.54 -20.19
N ALA A 543 -9.58 -42.04 -19.84
CA ALA A 543 -8.27 -42.33 -20.46
C ALA A 543 -8.29 -42.03 -21.99
N THR A 544 -7.46 -41.14 -22.57
CA THR A 544 -6.17 -40.58 -22.11
C THR A 544 -5.76 -39.32 -22.90
N ALA A 545 -5.03 -38.44 -22.22
CA ALA A 545 -3.81 -37.72 -22.67
C ALA A 545 -3.81 -36.65 -23.81
N SER A 546 -2.88 -35.71 -23.57
CA SER A 546 -2.05 -34.92 -24.50
C SER A 546 -2.64 -33.78 -25.34
N ALA A 547 -2.54 -32.57 -24.77
CA ALA A 547 -1.89 -31.45 -25.45
C ALA A 547 -0.39 -31.78 -25.72
N PRO A 548 0.41 -31.05 -26.54
CA PRO A 548 0.63 -29.62 -26.30
C PRO A 548 0.99 -28.73 -27.52
N ASN A 549 1.06 -27.40 -27.27
CA ASN A 549 2.08 -26.46 -27.80
C ASN A 549 2.18 -26.20 -29.33
N THR A 550 2.65 -25.05 -29.85
CA THR A 550 3.19 -23.80 -29.27
C THR A 550 3.23 -22.69 -30.34
N PHE A 551 3.30 -21.41 -29.91
CA PHE A 551 4.07 -20.24 -30.46
C PHE A 551 4.14 -19.94 -31.99
N SER A 552 4.44 -18.73 -32.47
CA SER A 552 4.10 -17.33 -32.11
C SER A 552 4.91 -16.36 -33.01
N TRP A 553 4.25 -15.51 -33.83
CA TRP A 553 4.72 -14.17 -34.28
C TRP A 553 6.12 -14.09 -35.01
N PRO A 554 6.63 -12.93 -35.51
CA PRO A 554 6.07 -11.57 -35.45
C PRO A 554 6.12 -10.71 -36.75
N ASN A 555 5.29 -9.64 -36.71
CA ASN A 555 5.58 -8.24 -37.12
C ASN A 555 5.59 -7.72 -38.58
N GLN A 556 5.15 -6.45 -38.67
CA GLN A 556 5.41 -5.40 -39.67
C GLN A 556 4.85 -5.62 -41.11
N GLY A 557 4.31 -4.62 -41.81
CA GLY A 557 3.98 -3.24 -41.43
C GLY A 557 3.75 -2.31 -42.64
N ARG A 558 2.78 -1.39 -42.53
CA ARG A 558 2.55 -0.18 -43.37
C ARG A 558 2.15 -0.30 -44.87
N ALA A 559 0.90 0.10 -45.11
CA ALA A 559 0.48 1.33 -45.82
C ALA A 559 0.15 1.34 -47.35
N SER A 560 -0.98 2.04 -47.62
CA SER A 560 -1.36 2.85 -48.80
C SER A 560 -1.57 2.22 -50.18
N SER A 561 -2.85 2.14 -50.55
CA SER A 561 -3.51 2.59 -51.81
C SER A 561 -2.69 3.56 -52.70
N PRO A 562 -2.89 3.62 -54.05
CA PRO A 562 -4.23 3.65 -54.67
C PRO A 562 -4.45 2.96 -56.05
N ASN A 563 -5.73 2.79 -56.42
CA ASN A 563 -6.25 2.66 -57.79
C ASN A 563 -5.83 3.89 -58.65
N PRO A 564 -5.75 3.85 -60.01
CA PRO A 564 -6.79 3.28 -60.89
C PRO A 564 -6.38 2.74 -62.32
N PHE A 565 -7.40 2.32 -63.09
CA PHE A 565 -7.48 2.14 -64.57
C PHE A 565 -6.66 1.06 -65.33
N ILE A 566 -7.35 -0.02 -65.70
CA ILE A 566 -7.62 -0.55 -67.07
C ILE A 566 -6.61 -0.22 -68.19
N PHE A 567 -6.05 -1.25 -68.85
CA PHE A 567 -6.21 -1.57 -70.30
C PHE A 567 -5.63 -2.97 -70.64
N GLY A 568 -6.25 -3.71 -71.58
CA GLY A 568 -5.76 -4.99 -72.13
C GLY A 568 -4.93 -4.81 -73.42
N PRO A 569 -4.74 -5.83 -74.31
CA PRO A 569 -5.30 -7.19 -74.35
C PRO A 569 -4.19 -8.29 -74.20
N SER A 570 -4.25 -9.58 -74.59
CA SER A 570 -5.21 -10.40 -75.38
C SER A 570 -5.09 -11.93 -75.13
N ALA A 571 -5.98 -12.70 -75.79
CA ALA A 571 -5.95 -14.10 -76.30
C ALA A 571 -4.94 -15.17 -75.77
N ALA A 572 -5.30 -16.47 -75.62
CA ALA A 572 -6.61 -17.18 -75.66
C ALA A 572 -6.49 -18.66 -75.16
N ALA A 573 -7.62 -19.25 -74.71
CA ALA A 573 -7.93 -20.69 -74.50
C ALA A 573 -7.08 -21.52 -73.48
N GLY A 574 -7.61 -22.51 -72.73
CA GLY A 574 -9.01 -22.94 -72.49
C GLY A 574 -9.12 -24.35 -71.83
N THR A 575 -10.10 -24.57 -70.93
CA THR A 575 -10.65 -25.87 -70.41
C THR A 575 -9.70 -26.89 -69.72
N GLY A 576 -10.09 -27.74 -68.75
CA GLY A 576 -11.33 -27.95 -67.97
C GLY A 576 -11.48 -29.42 -67.49
N ALA A 577 -11.66 -29.69 -66.18
CA ALA A 577 -11.88 -31.04 -65.57
C ALA A 577 -12.32 -30.95 -64.08
N PRO A 578 -12.71 -32.04 -63.37
CA PRO A 578 -13.84 -32.95 -63.64
C PRO A 578 -14.73 -33.22 -62.38
N ALA A 579 -15.85 -33.95 -62.53
CA ALA A 579 -16.74 -34.36 -61.42
C ALA A 579 -17.35 -35.77 -61.59
N ARG A 580 -17.56 -36.51 -60.47
CA ARG A 580 -18.36 -37.77 -60.31
C ARG A 580 -18.27 -38.24 -58.84
N LYS A 581 -19.21 -38.94 -58.18
CA LYS A 581 -20.54 -39.53 -58.47
C LYS A 581 -21.45 -39.39 -57.23
N ARG A 582 -22.78 -39.38 -57.41
CA ARG A 582 -23.75 -39.98 -56.47
C ARG A 582 -24.79 -40.78 -57.26
N THR A 583 -25.44 -41.72 -56.59
CA THR A 583 -26.35 -42.75 -57.14
C THR A 583 -27.76 -42.22 -57.37
N ALA A 584 -28.47 -42.85 -58.31
CA ALA A 584 -29.84 -42.50 -58.66
C ALA A 584 -30.86 -43.14 -57.71
N GLU A 585 -31.88 -42.36 -57.35
CA GLU A 585 -33.20 -42.83 -56.91
C GLU A 585 -34.20 -42.24 -57.92
N GLU A 586 -35.05 -43.07 -58.52
CA GLU A 586 -36.04 -42.64 -59.52
C GLU A 586 -37.13 -41.79 -58.84
N GLY A 587 -37.36 -40.59 -59.37
CA GLY A 587 -38.17 -39.55 -58.74
C GLY A 587 -39.40 -39.13 -59.55
N PRO A 588 -40.39 -38.45 -58.94
CA PRO A 588 -41.71 -38.21 -59.53
C PRO A 588 -41.74 -37.17 -60.68
N ASP A 589 -40.59 -36.67 -61.13
CA ASP A 589 -40.52 -35.77 -62.30
C ASP A 589 -40.45 -36.55 -63.63
N ASP A 590 -39.90 -37.78 -63.65
CA ASP A 590 -39.85 -38.61 -64.88
C ASP A 590 -41.27 -38.94 -65.39
N GLU A 591 -42.21 -39.33 -64.50
CA GLU A 591 -43.63 -39.55 -64.89
C GLU A 591 -44.27 -38.27 -65.48
N ARG A 592 -43.78 -37.09 -65.09
CA ARG A 592 -44.34 -35.79 -65.49
C ARG A 592 -43.80 -35.34 -66.84
N GLU A 593 -42.51 -35.53 -67.10
CA GLU A 593 -41.93 -35.35 -68.44
C GLU A 593 -42.48 -36.38 -69.44
N GLU A 594 -42.67 -37.64 -69.03
CA GLU A 594 -43.32 -38.69 -69.84
C GLU A 594 -44.74 -38.27 -70.26
N GLN A 595 -45.56 -37.75 -69.33
CA GLN A 595 -46.91 -37.24 -69.63
C GLN A 595 -46.92 -36.01 -70.55
N VAL A 596 -46.00 -35.06 -70.34
CA VAL A 596 -45.86 -33.87 -71.19
C VAL A 596 -45.44 -34.28 -72.61
N ASN A 597 -44.50 -35.23 -72.74
CA ASN A 597 -44.06 -35.74 -74.03
C ASN A 597 -45.17 -36.55 -74.74
N GLN A 598 -45.96 -37.35 -74.02
CA GLN A 598 -47.14 -38.01 -74.59
C GLN A 598 -48.21 -37.00 -75.07
N ALA A 599 -48.46 -35.92 -74.32
CA ALA A 599 -49.40 -34.88 -74.72
C ALA A 599 -48.93 -34.13 -75.99
N LEU A 600 -47.64 -33.78 -76.07
CA LEU A 600 -47.05 -33.16 -77.26
C LEU A 600 -47.04 -34.11 -78.47
N ALA A 601 -46.79 -35.41 -78.26
CA ALA A 601 -46.88 -36.43 -79.30
C ALA A 601 -48.32 -36.61 -79.84
N ALA A 602 -49.32 -36.61 -78.97
CA ALA A 602 -50.73 -36.69 -79.35
C ALA A 602 -51.19 -35.44 -80.14
N LEU A 603 -50.77 -34.25 -79.73
CA LEU A 603 -51.04 -33.00 -80.47
C LEU A 603 -50.37 -32.99 -81.85
N SER A 604 -49.13 -33.50 -81.95
CA SER A 604 -48.43 -33.68 -83.22
C SER A 604 -49.13 -34.70 -84.14
N ALA A 605 -49.68 -35.78 -83.59
CA ALA A 605 -50.48 -36.76 -84.34
C ALA A 605 -51.83 -36.20 -84.84
N LEU A 606 -52.36 -35.15 -84.18
CA LEU A 606 -53.53 -34.38 -84.61
C LEU A 606 -53.19 -33.25 -85.61
N GLY A 607 -51.94 -33.14 -86.04
CA GLY A 607 -51.48 -32.18 -87.05
C GLY A 607 -50.88 -30.87 -86.50
N TYR A 608 -50.73 -30.73 -85.18
CA TYR A 608 -50.11 -29.55 -84.56
C TYR A 608 -48.62 -29.75 -84.30
N HIS A 609 -47.78 -29.44 -85.29
CA HIS A 609 -46.33 -29.55 -85.18
C HIS A 609 -45.67 -28.28 -84.61
N GLY A 610 -44.59 -28.45 -83.84
CA GLY A 610 -43.73 -27.34 -83.38
C GLY A 610 -44.02 -26.75 -81.99
N LEU A 611 -44.98 -27.31 -81.25
CA LEU A 611 -45.32 -26.89 -79.88
C LEU A 611 -44.25 -27.31 -78.86
N ARG A 612 -44.01 -26.48 -77.84
CA ARG A 612 -43.12 -26.79 -76.70
C ARG A 612 -43.91 -27.03 -75.41
N ALA A 613 -43.28 -27.62 -74.40
CA ALA A 613 -43.87 -27.74 -73.06
C ALA A 613 -44.31 -26.39 -72.46
N GLU A 614 -43.58 -25.33 -72.81
CA GLU A 614 -43.88 -23.92 -72.48
C GLU A 614 -45.27 -23.47 -72.98
N ASP A 615 -45.69 -23.96 -74.15
CA ASP A 615 -46.92 -23.54 -74.83
C ASP A 615 -48.18 -24.19 -74.25
N LEU A 616 -48.04 -25.30 -73.53
CA LEU A 616 -49.18 -25.98 -72.87
C LEU A 616 -49.86 -25.07 -71.81
N ALA A 617 -49.11 -24.15 -71.20
CA ALA A 617 -49.66 -23.20 -70.23
C ALA A 617 -50.64 -22.19 -70.86
N ARG A 618 -50.60 -22.01 -72.18
CA ARG A 618 -51.47 -21.09 -72.94
C ARG A 618 -52.86 -21.66 -73.24
N LEU A 619 -53.13 -22.93 -72.90
CA LEU A 619 -54.42 -23.61 -73.09
C LEU A 619 -55.44 -23.32 -71.97
N HIS A 620 -55.06 -22.62 -70.90
CA HIS A 620 -55.99 -22.22 -69.84
C HIS A 620 -56.72 -20.93 -70.20
N MET A 621 -58.06 -20.94 -70.15
CA MET A 621 -58.85 -19.71 -70.32
C MET A 621 -58.58 -18.72 -69.16
N PRO A 622 -58.57 -17.39 -69.43
CA PRO A 622 -58.39 -16.38 -68.39
C PRO A 622 -59.42 -16.52 -67.27
N ASP A 623 -59.00 -16.29 -66.03
CA ASP A 623 -59.93 -16.27 -64.91
C ASP A 623 -60.74 -14.97 -64.91
N GLU A 624 -62.02 -15.06 -64.54
CA GLU A 624 -62.97 -13.96 -64.50
C GLU A 624 -62.51 -12.78 -63.64
N TYR A 625 -61.61 -12.99 -62.66
CA TYR A 625 -61.05 -11.93 -61.78
C TYR A 625 -59.53 -11.76 -61.93
N GLU A 626 -58.98 -11.96 -63.13
CA GLU A 626 -57.54 -11.82 -63.41
C GLU A 626 -56.98 -10.45 -62.97
N SER A 627 -57.72 -9.37 -63.24
CA SER A 627 -57.35 -7.99 -62.90
C SER A 627 -57.24 -7.75 -61.39
N GLU A 628 -58.16 -8.32 -60.61
CA GLU A 628 -58.19 -8.22 -59.15
C GLU A 628 -56.97 -8.92 -58.52
N LEU A 629 -56.61 -10.11 -59.01
CA LEU A 629 -55.43 -10.86 -58.58
C LEU A 629 -54.14 -10.09 -58.90
N GLN A 630 -54.10 -9.42 -60.05
CA GLN A 630 -52.97 -8.59 -60.45
C GLN A 630 -52.78 -7.41 -59.49
N ILE A 631 -53.85 -6.69 -59.11
CA ILE A 631 -53.76 -5.61 -58.10
C ILE A 631 -53.32 -6.15 -56.73
N MET A 632 -53.87 -7.28 -56.28
CA MET A 632 -53.48 -7.90 -55.01
C MET A 632 -51.97 -8.19 -54.99
N ALA A 633 -51.42 -8.69 -56.11
CA ALA A 633 -49.99 -8.95 -56.27
C ALA A 633 -49.15 -7.66 -56.36
N GLU A 634 -49.63 -6.64 -57.10
CA GLU A 634 -48.96 -5.34 -57.23
C GLU A 634 -48.81 -4.61 -55.89
N VAL A 635 -49.90 -4.52 -55.14
CA VAL A 635 -49.96 -3.81 -53.86
C VAL A 635 -49.18 -4.55 -52.76
N ARG A 636 -49.23 -5.90 -52.75
CA ARG A 636 -48.43 -6.73 -51.83
C ARG A 636 -46.94 -6.75 -52.19
N GLY A 637 -46.60 -6.70 -53.48
CA GLY A 637 -45.23 -6.55 -53.97
C GLY A 637 -44.61 -5.21 -53.59
N TYR A 638 -45.38 -4.12 -53.65
CA TYR A 638 -44.93 -2.79 -53.22
C TYR A 638 -44.65 -2.75 -51.70
N PHE A 639 -45.55 -3.30 -50.88
CA PHE A 639 -45.36 -3.45 -49.43
C PHE A 639 -44.04 -4.15 -49.05
N GLN A 640 -43.61 -5.14 -49.84
CA GLN A 640 -42.41 -5.93 -49.57
C GLN A 640 -41.09 -5.15 -49.77
N ILE A 641 -41.12 -3.98 -50.43
CA ILE A 641 -39.92 -3.24 -50.86
C ILE A 641 -39.69 -1.96 -50.03
N ALA A 642 -40.77 -1.30 -49.60
CA ALA A 642 -40.74 -0.02 -48.87
C ALA A 642 -40.27 -0.12 -47.40
N TYR A 643 -39.41 -1.08 -47.05
CA TYR A 643 -38.94 -1.33 -45.67
C TYR A 643 -37.43 -1.61 -45.56
N LYS A 644 -36.58 -0.79 -46.18
CA LYS A 644 -35.12 -0.86 -45.99
C LYS A 644 -34.45 0.53 -45.99
N ALA A 645 -34.16 1.05 -44.80
CA ALA A 645 -33.27 2.21 -44.58
C ALA A 645 -32.49 2.06 -43.26
N SER A 646 -31.34 2.75 -43.13
CA SER A 646 -30.41 2.65 -41.99
C SER A 646 -29.70 3.98 -41.71
N LEU A 647 -29.29 4.21 -40.44
CA LEU A 647 -28.84 5.51 -39.90
C LEU A 647 -27.33 5.56 -39.53
N SER A 648 -26.79 6.78 -39.39
CA SER A 648 -25.36 7.12 -39.20
C SER A 648 -24.97 7.38 -37.71
N PRO A 649 -23.67 7.38 -37.33
CA PRO A 649 -23.22 7.37 -35.93
C PRO A 649 -23.11 8.76 -35.26
N ILE A 650 -23.09 8.75 -33.92
CA ILE A 650 -23.22 9.94 -33.04
C ILE A 650 -21.90 10.35 -32.33
N GLY A 651 -20.88 9.48 -32.28
CA GLY A 651 -19.76 9.59 -31.33
C GLY A 651 -18.88 10.85 -31.42
N GLU A 652 -18.58 11.33 -32.63
CA GLU A 652 -17.56 12.38 -32.85
C GLU A 652 -18.01 13.80 -32.42
N ASP A 653 -19.32 14.06 -32.37
CA ASP A 653 -19.87 15.40 -32.04
C ASP A 653 -19.92 15.65 -30.51
N MET A 654 -19.75 14.60 -29.69
CA MET A 654 -19.90 14.70 -28.23
C MET A 654 -18.65 15.25 -27.53
N GLN A 655 -17.45 14.79 -27.91
CA GLN A 655 -16.19 15.20 -27.27
C GLN A 655 -15.88 16.69 -27.51
N SER A 656 -16.07 17.15 -28.74
CA SER A 656 -15.90 18.57 -29.12
C SER A 656 -16.88 19.48 -28.38
N SER A 657 -18.14 19.06 -28.23
CA SER A 657 -19.15 19.82 -27.49
C SER A 657 -18.87 19.90 -25.99
N LEU A 658 -18.40 18.82 -25.36
CA LEU A 658 -18.03 18.81 -23.95
C LEU A 658 -16.81 19.71 -23.65
N ILE A 659 -15.76 19.63 -24.47
CA ILE A 659 -14.57 20.49 -24.34
C ILE A 659 -14.96 21.97 -24.46
N SER A 660 -15.82 22.31 -25.43
CA SER A 660 -16.31 23.68 -25.64
C SER A 660 -17.18 24.18 -24.46
N LYS A 661 -18.15 23.38 -23.97
CA LYS A 661 -19.06 23.78 -22.89
C LYS A 661 -18.40 23.86 -21.52
N LEU A 662 -17.36 23.06 -21.26
CA LEU A 662 -16.52 23.17 -20.07
C LEU A 662 -15.46 24.28 -20.20
N ALA A 663 -15.35 24.91 -21.38
CA ALA A 663 -14.42 25.98 -21.70
C ALA A 663 -12.96 25.64 -21.32
N LEU A 664 -12.56 24.42 -21.66
CA LEU A 664 -11.20 23.93 -21.47
C LEU A 664 -10.28 24.58 -22.51
N GLY A 665 -9.23 25.28 -22.05
CA GLY A 665 -8.31 26.04 -22.91
C GLY A 665 -8.44 27.57 -22.85
N THR A 666 -9.37 28.12 -22.06
CA THR A 666 -9.37 29.56 -21.72
C THR A 666 -8.45 29.85 -20.52
N ALA A 667 -8.02 31.10 -20.32
CA ALA A 667 -7.16 31.50 -19.19
C ALA A 667 -7.66 30.99 -17.81
N ASP A 668 -8.97 31.10 -17.53
CA ASP A 668 -9.55 30.71 -16.23
C ASP A 668 -9.91 29.21 -16.13
N ALA A 669 -9.42 28.36 -17.06
CA ALA A 669 -9.82 26.96 -17.12
C ALA A 669 -9.40 26.17 -15.87
N THR A 670 -8.18 26.39 -15.36
CA THR A 670 -7.65 25.68 -14.18
C THR A 670 -8.46 25.98 -12.91
N GLU A 671 -8.81 27.25 -12.66
CA GLU A 671 -9.57 27.66 -11.47
C GLU A 671 -11.00 27.10 -11.49
N ARG A 672 -11.68 27.14 -12.64
CA ARG A 672 -13.01 26.51 -12.79
C ARG A 672 -12.95 24.98 -12.69
N CYS A 673 -11.90 24.35 -13.22
CA CYS A 673 -11.71 22.91 -13.05
C CYS A 673 -11.47 22.52 -11.59
N ALA A 674 -10.77 23.35 -10.81
CA ALA A 674 -10.61 23.13 -9.37
C ALA A 674 -11.97 23.16 -8.64
N VAL A 675 -12.89 24.08 -9.02
CA VAL A 675 -14.26 24.11 -8.47
C VAL A 675 -15.08 22.88 -8.86
N TYR A 676 -14.96 22.38 -10.10
CA TYR A 676 -15.68 21.17 -10.52
C TYR A 676 -15.12 19.87 -9.93
N LEU A 677 -13.80 19.81 -9.70
CA LEU A 677 -13.11 18.68 -9.09
C LEU A 677 -13.07 18.73 -7.56
N ALA A 678 -13.67 19.76 -6.95
CA ALA A 678 -13.75 19.92 -5.51
C ALA A 678 -14.32 18.64 -4.86
N GLU A 679 -13.53 18.05 -3.97
CA GLU A 679 -13.91 16.85 -3.23
C GLU A 679 -14.68 17.21 -1.96
N ASN A 680 -15.35 16.22 -1.35
CA ASN A 680 -15.95 16.39 -0.03
C ASN A 680 -14.87 16.82 1.00
N PRO A 681 -15.03 17.97 1.68
CA PRO A 681 -14.03 18.49 2.62
C PRO A 681 -13.63 17.49 3.72
N MET A 682 -14.56 16.64 4.17
CA MET A 682 -14.28 15.62 5.19
C MET A 682 -13.30 14.55 4.69
N VAL A 683 -13.36 14.19 3.41
CA VAL A 683 -12.42 13.24 2.79
C VAL A 683 -11.03 13.86 2.67
N VAL A 684 -10.95 15.14 2.28
CA VAL A 684 -9.67 15.87 2.19
C VAL A 684 -9.02 16.03 3.56
N LEU A 685 -9.81 16.40 4.58
CA LEU A 685 -9.33 16.50 5.96
C LEU A 685 -8.85 15.15 6.50
N LYS A 686 -9.65 14.08 6.37
CA LYS A 686 -9.27 12.74 6.84
C LYS A 686 -8.04 12.19 6.09
N ARG A 687 -7.91 12.44 4.78
CA ARG A 687 -6.69 12.08 4.01
C ARG A 687 -5.45 12.77 4.56
N LYS A 688 -5.53 14.08 4.86
CA LYS A 688 -4.40 14.85 5.43
C LYS A 688 -4.06 14.40 6.86
N GLU A 689 -5.07 14.17 7.70
CA GLU A 689 -4.89 13.63 9.05
C GLU A 689 -4.15 12.28 9.02
N LEU A 690 -4.65 11.33 8.22
CA LEU A 690 -4.05 10.01 8.07
C LEU A 690 -2.64 10.06 7.46
N ALA A 691 -2.38 10.94 6.50
CA ALA A 691 -1.03 11.10 5.94
C ALA A 691 -0.02 11.60 6.99
N VAL A 692 -0.37 12.61 7.79
CA VAL A 692 0.48 13.11 8.89
C VAL A 692 0.64 12.05 9.98
N ARG A 693 -0.43 11.33 10.32
CA ARG A 693 -0.42 10.25 11.31
C ARG A 693 0.45 9.07 10.87
N LYS A 694 0.39 8.70 9.59
CA LYS A 694 1.26 7.69 8.97
C LYS A 694 2.72 8.12 9.07
N GLN A 695 3.06 9.35 8.67
CA GLN A 695 4.42 9.87 8.76
C GLN A 695 4.96 9.81 10.21
N ARG A 696 4.20 10.30 11.20
CA ARG A 696 4.58 10.21 12.63
C ARG A 696 4.80 8.75 13.07
N LEU A 697 3.96 7.81 12.62
CA LEU A 697 4.09 6.39 12.94
C LEU A 697 5.29 5.73 12.24
N GLU A 698 5.65 6.18 11.04
CA GLU A 698 6.87 5.76 10.34
C GLU A 698 8.13 6.32 11.03
N GLU A 699 8.11 7.58 11.47
CA GLU A 699 9.18 8.20 12.27
C GLU A 699 9.37 7.47 13.63
N VAL A 700 8.29 7.21 14.36
CA VAL A 700 8.32 6.42 15.61
C VAL A 700 8.83 5.01 15.36
N LYS A 701 8.31 4.31 14.34
CA LYS A 701 8.78 2.97 13.97
C LYS A 701 10.26 2.97 13.58
N HIS A 702 10.73 3.98 12.86
CA HIS A 702 12.13 4.12 12.48
C HIS A 702 13.01 4.36 13.72
N ALA A 703 12.65 5.31 14.59
CA ALA A 703 13.35 5.58 15.84
C ALA A 703 13.46 4.32 16.71
N LEU A 704 12.36 3.58 16.88
CA LEU A 704 12.32 2.31 17.62
C LEU A 704 13.14 1.20 16.95
N GLN A 705 13.26 1.18 15.62
CA GLN A 705 14.07 0.21 14.87
C GLN A 705 15.57 0.56 14.88
N THR A 706 15.93 1.83 15.03
CA THR A 706 17.32 2.30 15.11
C THR A 706 17.85 2.44 16.54
N PHE A 707 17.00 2.19 17.56
CA PHE A 707 17.16 2.50 18.99
C PHE A 707 18.35 1.86 19.74
N ASP A 708 19.29 1.21 19.04
CA ASP A 708 20.64 0.93 19.55
C ASP A 708 21.67 1.35 18.51
N LEU A 709 21.76 0.58 17.42
CA LEU A 709 22.95 0.54 16.57
C LEU A 709 23.00 1.64 15.49
N GLY A 710 21.90 2.35 15.24
CA GLY A 710 21.79 3.25 14.09
C GLY A 710 21.96 2.57 12.71
N LYS A 711 21.96 1.24 12.64
CA LYS A 711 22.11 0.45 11.40
C LYS A 711 20.85 0.48 10.53
N PRO A 712 20.96 0.58 9.19
CA PRO A 712 19.86 0.37 8.27
C PRO A 712 19.30 -1.07 8.33
N ARG A 713 17.98 -1.22 8.15
CA ARG A 713 17.29 -2.52 8.24
C ARG A 713 17.92 -3.64 7.40
N MET A 714 18.28 -3.34 6.15
CA MET A 714 18.86 -4.36 5.24
C MET A 714 20.24 -4.81 5.69
N GLU A 715 21.04 -3.89 6.25
CA GLU A 715 22.36 -4.20 6.79
C GLU A 715 22.23 -5.14 7.99
N SER A 716 21.32 -4.85 8.93
CA SER A 716 21.04 -5.72 10.08
C SER A 716 20.55 -7.12 9.67
N ILE A 717 19.75 -7.23 8.60
CA ILE A 717 19.29 -8.54 8.09
C ILE A 717 20.46 -9.37 7.56
N PHE A 718 21.29 -8.80 6.68
CA PHE A 718 22.40 -9.53 6.05
C PHE A 718 23.54 -9.82 7.02
N ALA A 719 23.95 -8.84 7.82
CA ALA A 719 25.17 -8.93 8.62
C ALA A 719 24.95 -9.49 10.04
N GLU A 720 23.72 -9.50 10.56
CA GLU A 720 23.37 -10.25 11.78
C GLU A 720 22.61 -11.53 11.40
N ILE A 721 21.36 -11.38 10.95
CA ILE A 721 20.35 -12.44 11.03
C ILE A 721 20.63 -13.62 10.09
N ALA A 722 20.97 -13.34 8.82
CA ALA A 722 21.19 -14.38 7.82
C ALA A 722 22.35 -15.31 8.21
N ALA A 723 23.49 -14.73 8.59
CA ALA A 723 24.67 -15.48 9.00
C ALA A 723 24.43 -16.35 10.24
N ILE A 724 23.66 -15.86 11.22
CA ILE A 724 23.27 -16.61 12.42
C ILE A 724 22.44 -17.86 12.05
N TYR A 725 21.45 -17.70 11.16
CA TYR A 725 20.59 -18.79 10.71
C TYR A 725 21.41 -19.90 10.02
N ASP A 726 22.27 -19.52 9.07
CA ASP A 726 23.13 -20.45 8.34
C ASP A 726 24.10 -21.18 9.30
N ARG A 727 24.67 -20.48 10.29
CA ARG A 727 25.55 -21.10 11.29
C ARG A 727 24.82 -22.05 12.23
N ALA A 728 23.61 -21.72 12.67
CA ALA A 728 22.80 -22.64 13.48
C ALA A 728 22.51 -23.96 12.73
N ILE A 729 22.15 -23.88 11.45
CA ILE A 729 21.91 -25.05 10.60
C ILE A 729 23.19 -25.88 10.41
N ILE A 730 24.30 -25.23 10.05
CA ILE A 730 25.59 -25.93 9.84
C ILE A 730 26.02 -26.66 11.12
N CYS A 731 25.92 -26.00 12.29
CA CYS A 731 26.24 -26.62 13.57
C CYS A 731 25.37 -27.86 13.84
N ALA A 732 24.06 -27.78 13.64
CA ALA A 732 23.16 -28.92 13.82
C ALA A 732 23.45 -30.07 12.84
N GLN A 733 23.71 -29.77 11.56
CA GLN A 733 23.98 -30.77 10.52
C GLN A 733 25.34 -31.46 10.65
N LYS A 734 26.35 -30.75 11.17
CA LYS A 734 27.73 -31.24 11.28
C LYS A 734 28.09 -31.82 12.65
N LEU A 735 27.19 -31.75 13.63
CA LEU A 735 27.48 -32.19 15.00
C LEU A 735 27.97 -33.64 15.09
N GLU A 736 27.32 -34.59 14.40
CA GLU A 736 27.75 -36.01 14.36
C GLU A 736 29.11 -36.20 13.71
N GLU A 737 29.44 -35.39 12.70
CA GLU A 737 30.75 -35.41 12.01
C GLU A 737 31.85 -34.85 12.92
N TRP A 738 31.60 -33.72 13.59
CA TRP A 738 32.55 -33.05 14.48
C TRP A 738 32.80 -33.79 15.80
N THR A 739 31.85 -34.60 16.26
CA THR A 739 31.98 -35.39 17.51
C THR A 739 32.47 -36.81 17.28
N LYS A 740 32.62 -37.23 16.01
CA LYS A 740 33.07 -38.58 15.65
C LYS A 740 34.49 -38.86 16.18
N PRO A 741 34.76 -40.02 16.79
CA PRO A 741 36.10 -40.41 17.19
C PRO A 741 37.04 -40.53 15.98
N GLU A 742 38.24 -39.97 16.10
CA GLU A 742 39.26 -39.95 15.05
C GLU A 742 40.39 -40.94 15.38
N ALA A 743 40.71 -41.83 14.45
CA ALA A 743 41.86 -42.72 14.59
C ALA A 743 43.17 -41.94 14.35
N VAL A 744 44.17 -42.12 15.21
CA VAL A 744 45.46 -41.43 15.11
C VAL A 744 46.44 -42.30 14.33
N ASP A 745 47.11 -41.72 13.33
CA ASP A 745 48.27 -42.39 12.73
C ASP A 745 49.46 -42.35 13.70
N VAL A 746 50.02 -43.52 13.98
CA VAL A 746 51.06 -43.72 14.97
C VAL A 746 52.12 -44.70 14.44
N PRO A 747 53.38 -44.62 14.91
CA PRO A 747 54.40 -45.60 14.59
C PRO A 747 53.93 -47.05 14.82
N ASP A 748 54.37 -47.99 13.98
CA ASP A 748 53.81 -49.35 13.92
C ASP A 748 53.75 -50.08 15.28
N TRP A 749 54.73 -49.84 16.14
CA TRP A 749 54.81 -50.44 17.48
C TRP A 749 53.71 -49.98 18.45
N GLN A 750 53.01 -48.87 18.16
CA GLN A 750 51.88 -48.34 18.92
C GLN A 750 50.52 -48.70 18.32
N LYS A 751 50.44 -49.21 17.07
CA LYS A 751 49.17 -49.46 16.38
C LYS A 751 48.26 -50.46 17.12
N SER A 752 48.85 -51.40 17.87
CA SER A 752 48.12 -52.37 18.70
C SER A 752 47.38 -51.74 19.89
N TRP A 753 47.68 -50.49 20.26
CA TRP A 753 47.01 -49.76 21.34
C TRP A 753 45.71 -49.09 20.89
N SER A 754 45.43 -49.07 19.57
CA SER A 754 44.26 -48.41 18.95
C SER A 754 44.00 -46.96 19.44
N PRO A 755 45.02 -46.07 19.40
CA PRO A 755 44.89 -44.70 19.88
C PRO A 755 43.80 -43.95 19.09
N THR A 756 42.85 -43.39 19.82
CA THR A 756 41.66 -42.73 19.28
C THR A 756 41.47 -41.38 19.98
N ILE A 757 41.28 -40.32 19.20
CA ILE A 757 40.93 -38.99 19.72
C ILE A 757 39.41 -38.93 19.91
N HIS A 758 39.01 -38.64 21.14
CA HIS A 758 37.64 -38.28 21.49
C HIS A 758 37.56 -36.78 21.74
N ARG A 759 36.60 -36.11 21.10
CA ARG A 759 36.29 -34.71 21.38
C ARG A 759 35.47 -34.63 22.67
N ALA A 760 35.85 -33.77 23.60
CA ALA A 760 35.17 -33.57 24.88
C ALA A 760 34.88 -32.08 25.12
N ALA A 761 33.78 -31.80 25.82
CA ALA A 761 33.42 -30.45 26.23
C ALA A 761 34.50 -29.84 27.13
N LYS A 762 34.75 -28.54 26.99
CA LYS A 762 35.63 -27.81 27.91
C LYS A 762 35.04 -27.68 29.32
N GLY A 763 33.72 -27.56 29.43
CA GLY A 763 33.00 -27.36 30.69
C GLY A 763 32.12 -26.12 30.64
N THR A 764 32.26 -25.23 31.61
CA THR A 764 31.48 -23.99 31.71
C THR A 764 32.22 -22.82 31.05
N VAL A 765 31.59 -22.21 30.05
CA VAL A 765 32.17 -21.13 29.24
C VAL A 765 31.55 -19.79 29.61
N LEU A 766 32.36 -18.74 29.74
CA LEU A 766 31.87 -17.36 29.79
C LEU A 766 32.05 -16.70 28.42
N ILE A 767 30.97 -16.21 27.82
CA ILE A 767 30.95 -15.51 26.53
C ILE A 767 30.67 -14.03 26.81
N ILE A 768 31.63 -13.16 26.53
CA ILE A 768 31.51 -11.69 26.67
C ILE A 768 31.53 -11.09 25.26
N SER A 769 30.39 -10.57 24.82
CA SER A 769 30.20 -10.10 23.44
C SER A 769 30.09 -8.56 23.32
N PRO A 770 30.39 -7.98 22.14
CA PRO A 770 30.49 -6.55 21.94
C PRO A 770 29.17 -5.96 21.46
N TRP A 771 29.11 -4.63 21.34
CA TRP A 771 27.95 -3.88 20.87
C TRP A 771 27.85 -3.73 19.36
N ASN A 772 28.94 -3.92 18.60
CA ASN A 772 28.98 -3.55 17.19
C ASN A 772 28.25 -4.53 16.27
N TYR A 773 28.25 -5.82 16.59
CA TYR A 773 27.42 -6.85 15.95
C TYR A 773 26.82 -7.80 17.00
N PRO A 774 25.84 -7.32 17.79
CA PRO A 774 25.51 -7.91 19.09
C PRO A 774 24.75 -9.22 19.00
N LEU A 775 24.13 -9.58 17.86
CA LEU A 775 23.52 -10.90 17.71
C LEU A 775 24.55 -11.92 17.24
N ILE A 776 25.25 -11.66 16.13
CA ILE A 776 26.14 -12.67 15.54
C ILE A 776 27.36 -12.93 16.43
N LEU A 777 27.98 -11.90 17.00
CA LEU A 777 29.13 -12.05 17.91
C LEU A 777 28.74 -12.58 19.30
N THR A 778 27.44 -12.75 19.58
CA THR A 778 26.96 -13.47 20.77
C THR A 778 26.56 -14.91 20.45
N LEU A 779 25.79 -15.11 19.39
CA LEU A 779 25.18 -16.40 19.07
C LEU A 779 26.13 -17.35 18.35
N GLN A 780 27.04 -16.85 17.52
CA GLN A 780 28.04 -17.70 16.86
C GLN A 780 28.97 -18.44 17.85
N PRO A 781 29.60 -17.80 18.85
CA PRO A 781 30.37 -18.53 19.86
C PRO A 781 29.48 -19.41 20.76
N LEU A 782 28.21 -19.03 21.00
CA LEU A 782 27.26 -19.87 21.75
C LEU A 782 26.92 -21.15 20.99
N TYR A 783 26.72 -21.11 19.67
CA TYR A 783 26.50 -22.31 18.85
C TYR A 783 27.73 -23.22 18.86
N GLY A 784 28.94 -22.66 18.86
CA GLY A 784 30.18 -23.41 19.06
C GLY A 784 30.23 -24.08 20.43
N ALA A 785 29.88 -23.37 21.51
CA ALA A 785 29.83 -23.92 22.86
C ALA A 785 28.80 -25.06 23.00
N ILE A 786 27.58 -24.87 22.49
CA ILE A 786 26.53 -25.90 22.45
C ILE A 786 27.00 -27.13 21.66
N SER A 787 27.60 -26.92 20.48
CA SER A 787 28.10 -28.02 19.63
C SER A 787 29.26 -28.79 20.27
N ALA A 788 30.04 -28.13 21.13
CA ALA A 788 31.10 -28.77 21.93
C ALA A 788 30.56 -29.48 23.19
N GLY A 789 29.27 -29.35 23.52
CA GLY A 789 28.66 -29.89 24.75
C GLY A 789 28.95 -29.06 26.01
N CYS A 790 29.30 -27.78 25.86
CA CYS A 790 29.58 -26.87 26.97
C CYS A 790 28.32 -26.16 27.49
N CYS A 791 28.25 -25.95 28.81
CA CYS A 791 27.36 -24.96 29.40
C CYS A 791 27.93 -23.54 29.17
N ALA A 792 27.10 -22.50 29.11
CA ALA A 792 27.57 -21.14 28.88
C ALA A 792 26.83 -20.05 29.65
N VAL A 793 27.58 -19.08 30.17
CA VAL A 793 27.07 -17.79 30.62
C VAL A 793 27.35 -16.74 29.57
N ILE A 794 26.31 -16.04 29.12
CA ILE A 794 26.36 -15.03 28.08
C ILE A 794 26.24 -13.63 28.72
N LYS A 795 27.27 -12.81 28.55
CA LYS A 795 27.29 -11.39 28.93
C LYS A 795 27.27 -10.54 27.65
N PRO A 796 26.11 -10.06 27.19
CA PRO A 796 26.02 -9.10 26.09
C PRO A 796 26.46 -7.70 26.51
N SER A 797 26.90 -6.87 25.56
CA SER A 797 27.29 -5.48 25.83
C SER A 797 26.10 -4.60 26.20
N GLU A 798 26.24 -3.86 27.30
CA GLU A 798 25.29 -2.87 27.81
C GLU A 798 25.10 -1.67 26.86
N ILE A 799 26.06 -1.44 25.96
CA ILE A 799 26.02 -0.36 24.96
C ILE A 799 25.00 -0.68 23.84
N ALA A 800 24.62 -1.94 23.66
CA ALA A 800 23.53 -2.37 22.76
C ALA A 800 22.36 -2.93 23.59
N ALA A 801 21.74 -2.04 24.37
CA ALA A 801 20.85 -2.39 25.48
C ALA A 801 19.61 -3.21 25.05
N ASN A 802 18.97 -2.87 23.93
CA ASN A 802 17.77 -3.60 23.48
C ASN A 802 18.13 -4.96 22.88
N TYR A 803 19.28 -5.09 22.22
CA TYR A 803 19.81 -6.40 21.80
C TYR A 803 20.16 -7.28 23.00
N ALA A 804 20.77 -6.71 24.05
CA ALA A 804 21.05 -7.40 25.30
C ALA A 804 19.74 -7.87 25.97
N ALA A 805 18.74 -7.00 26.10
CA ALA A 805 17.41 -7.33 26.63
C ALA A 805 16.65 -8.36 25.76
N LEU A 806 16.79 -8.29 24.42
CA LEU A 806 16.22 -9.26 23.48
C LEU A 806 16.80 -10.66 23.70
N LEU A 807 18.13 -10.78 23.84
CA LEU A 807 18.80 -12.03 24.12
C LEU A 807 18.41 -12.59 25.49
N ALA A 808 18.38 -11.75 26.53
CA ALA A 808 17.94 -12.13 27.87
C ALA A 808 16.47 -12.57 27.92
N ARG A 809 15.61 -12.01 27.07
CA ARG A 809 14.20 -12.42 26.96
C ARG A 809 14.00 -13.70 26.13
N LEU A 810 14.76 -13.88 25.05
CA LEU A 810 14.54 -14.98 24.10
C LEU A 810 15.27 -16.26 24.49
N LEU A 811 16.56 -16.22 24.84
CA LEU A 811 17.34 -17.43 25.10
C LEU A 811 16.71 -18.34 26.17
N PRO A 812 16.17 -17.83 27.30
CA PRO A 812 15.48 -18.64 28.31
C PRO A 812 14.19 -19.34 27.88
N GLN A 813 13.65 -19.03 26.69
CA GLN A 813 12.47 -19.70 26.11
C GLN A 813 12.84 -20.92 25.25
N TYR A 814 14.09 -21.01 24.78
CA TYR A 814 14.55 -22.04 23.84
C TYR A 814 15.69 -22.90 24.39
N LEU A 815 16.41 -22.42 25.42
CA LEU A 815 17.56 -23.09 26.02
C LEU A 815 17.31 -23.35 27.51
N ASP A 816 17.88 -24.45 28.02
CA ASP A 816 17.81 -24.81 29.43
C ASP A 816 18.56 -23.78 30.29
N GLN A 817 17.83 -23.10 31.17
CA GLN A 817 18.34 -22.06 32.06
C GLN A 817 19.31 -22.58 33.13
N SER A 818 19.40 -23.89 33.36
CA SER A 818 20.43 -24.49 34.21
C SER A 818 21.80 -24.61 33.51
N ALA A 819 21.81 -24.64 32.17
CA ALA A 819 23.01 -24.76 31.35
C ALA A 819 23.39 -23.46 30.62
N TYR A 820 22.42 -22.60 30.31
CA TYR A 820 22.59 -21.38 29.53
C TYR A 820 21.94 -20.18 30.22
N GLN A 821 22.75 -19.23 30.69
CA GLN A 821 22.31 -18.07 31.45
C GLN A 821 22.74 -16.76 30.79
N VAL A 822 21.88 -15.74 30.81
CA VAL A 822 22.19 -14.41 30.29
C VAL A 822 22.34 -13.43 31.45
N VAL A 823 23.50 -12.79 31.57
CA VAL A 823 23.79 -11.81 32.61
C VAL A 823 23.87 -10.42 31.99
N LEU A 824 22.87 -9.59 32.31
CA LEU A 824 22.85 -8.16 31.97
C LEU A 824 23.61 -7.35 33.02
N GLY A 825 24.23 -6.25 32.59
CA GLY A 825 25.03 -5.38 33.45
C GLY A 825 26.22 -4.79 32.70
N GLY A 826 27.05 -4.02 33.41
CA GLY A 826 28.25 -3.39 32.86
C GLY A 826 29.53 -3.89 33.53
N VAL A 827 30.42 -2.95 33.85
CA VAL A 827 31.70 -3.23 34.54
C VAL A 827 31.52 -3.97 35.88
N PRO A 828 30.56 -3.66 36.77
CA PRO A 828 30.40 -4.37 38.04
C PRO A 828 30.10 -5.85 37.84
N GLU A 829 29.17 -6.18 36.94
CA GLU A 829 28.75 -7.56 36.66
C GLU A 829 29.85 -8.34 35.93
N ILE A 830 30.54 -7.74 34.96
CA ILE A 830 31.73 -8.36 34.33
C ILE A 830 32.80 -8.65 35.40
N THR A 831 33.10 -7.67 36.27
CA THR A 831 34.10 -7.84 37.32
C THR A 831 33.73 -9.01 38.22
N LYS A 832 32.45 -9.13 38.60
CA LYS A 832 31.99 -10.23 39.46
C LYS A 832 32.01 -11.59 38.75
N LEU A 833 31.68 -11.64 37.45
CA LEU A 833 31.82 -12.87 36.65
C LEU A 833 33.30 -13.29 36.54
N LEU A 834 34.23 -12.35 36.39
CA LEU A 834 35.67 -12.62 36.30
C LEU A 834 36.32 -13.04 37.62
N GLU A 835 35.61 -12.97 38.76
CA GLU A 835 36.01 -13.60 40.03
C GLU A 835 35.66 -15.09 40.12
N LEU A 836 34.82 -15.60 39.21
CA LEU A 836 34.40 -17.00 39.18
C LEU A 836 35.41 -17.85 38.38
N LYS A 837 35.49 -19.14 38.72
CA LYS A 837 36.25 -20.11 37.94
C LYS A 837 35.46 -20.52 36.70
N TRP A 838 36.06 -20.35 35.53
CA TRP A 838 35.53 -20.82 34.24
C TRP A 838 36.49 -21.83 33.61
N ASP A 839 35.95 -22.72 32.78
CA ASP A 839 36.76 -23.69 32.03
C ASP A 839 37.17 -23.15 30.64
N HIS A 840 36.53 -22.07 30.18
CA HIS A 840 36.99 -21.23 29.06
C HIS A 840 36.34 -19.83 29.14
N ILE A 841 37.04 -18.77 28.72
CA ILE A 841 36.44 -17.46 28.49
C ILE A 841 36.61 -17.07 27.01
N PHE A 842 35.51 -16.73 26.36
CA PHE A 842 35.47 -16.18 25.01
C PHE A 842 35.12 -14.69 25.12
N TYR A 843 36.01 -13.83 24.64
CA TYR A 843 35.82 -12.38 24.64
C TYR A 843 36.02 -11.82 23.23
N THR A 844 35.11 -10.94 22.80
CA THR A 844 35.28 -10.15 21.59
C THR A 844 35.24 -8.66 21.92
N GLY A 845 36.24 -7.90 21.48
CA GLY A 845 36.32 -6.46 21.71
C GLY A 845 37.75 -5.90 21.65
N ASN A 846 38.07 -4.90 22.47
CA ASN A 846 39.35 -4.20 22.39
C ASN A 846 40.45 -4.83 23.29
N GLY A 847 41.70 -4.69 22.87
CA GLY A 847 42.86 -5.22 23.59
C GLY A 847 43.07 -4.67 25.01
N ARG A 848 42.57 -3.47 25.33
CA ARG A 848 42.67 -2.90 26.69
C ARG A 848 41.86 -3.71 27.69
N VAL A 849 40.61 -4.04 27.36
CA VAL A 849 39.74 -4.89 28.20
C VAL A 849 40.18 -6.36 28.13
N ALA A 850 40.67 -6.83 26.97
CA ALA A 850 41.22 -8.17 26.83
C ALA A 850 42.36 -8.45 27.83
N ARG A 851 43.27 -7.49 28.06
CA ARG A 851 44.34 -7.61 29.07
C ARG A 851 43.79 -7.74 30.51
N ILE A 852 42.69 -7.07 30.84
CA ILE A 852 42.03 -7.18 32.16
C ILE A 852 41.42 -8.59 32.31
N ILE A 853 40.73 -9.08 31.28
CA ILE A 853 40.14 -10.43 31.26
C ILE A 853 41.24 -11.50 31.36
N ALA A 854 42.34 -11.34 30.62
CA ALA A 854 43.47 -12.26 30.67
C ALA A 854 44.14 -12.31 32.04
N ALA A 855 44.33 -11.16 32.70
CA ALA A 855 44.86 -11.08 34.06
C ALA A 855 43.92 -11.72 35.11
N ALA A 856 42.60 -11.68 34.90
CA ALA A 856 41.64 -12.39 35.75
C ALA A 856 41.68 -13.90 35.50
N ALA A 857 41.61 -14.34 34.25
CA ALA A 857 41.64 -15.74 33.83
C ALA A 857 42.91 -16.48 34.30
N ALA A 858 44.06 -15.80 34.29
CA ALA A 858 45.34 -16.34 34.76
C ALA A 858 45.29 -16.82 36.22
N LYS A 859 44.45 -16.23 37.09
CA LYS A 859 44.27 -16.66 38.50
C LYS A 859 43.74 -18.08 38.64
N HIS A 860 43.07 -18.59 37.61
CA HIS A 860 42.46 -19.92 37.58
C HIS A 860 43.04 -20.83 36.48
N LEU A 861 44.07 -20.36 35.76
CA LEU A 861 44.60 -20.99 34.55
C LEU A 861 43.52 -21.25 33.49
N THR A 862 42.48 -20.40 33.46
CA THR A 862 41.37 -20.50 32.52
C THR A 862 41.85 -20.19 31.10
N PRO A 863 41.64 -21.08 30.12
CA PRO A 863 41.98 -20.81 28.72
C PRO A 863 41.08 -19.74 28.12
N LEU A 864 41.63 -19.02 27.13
CA LEU A 864 41.02 -17.83 26.53
C LEU A 864 40.84 -18.02 25.02
N THR A 865 39.81 -17.39 24.49
CA THR A 865 39.75 -16.94 23.09
C THR A 865 39.47 -15.45 23.11
N LEU A 866 40.37 -14.67 22.51
CA LEU A 866 40.32 -13.21 22.47
C LEU A 866 40.20 -12.80 21.00
N GLU A 867 38.99 -12.50 20.55
CA GLU A 867 38.73 -11.99 19.21
C GLU A 867 38.86 -10.47 19.25
N LEU A 868 40.01 -9.95 18.87
CA LEU A 868 40.35 -8.53 19.03
C LEU A 868 40.20 -7.74 17.72
N GLY A 869 39.98 -6.43 17.87
CA GLY A 869 40.03 -5.48 16.75
C GLY A 869 41.46 -5.28 16.26
N GLY A 870 41.64 -5.22 14.94
CA GLY A 870 42.95 -5.13 14.29
C GLY A 870 42.94 -4.18 13.10
N LYS A 871 44.08 -3.55 12.80
CA LYS A 871 44.16 -2.45 11.84
C LYS A 871 43.99 -2.85 10.36
N SER A 872 43.79 -4.13 10.08
CA SER A 872 43.28 -4.65 8.81
C SER A 872 43.82 -3.90 7.56
N PRO A 873 45.15 -3.80 7.38
CA PRO A 873 45.75 -2.95 6.36
C PRO A 873 45.42 -3.48 4.96
N VAL A 874 45.07 -2.57 4.05
CA VAL A 874 44.86 -2.92 2.64
C VAL A 874 46.05 -2.43 1.81
N ILE A 875 46.76 -3.36 1.17
CA ILE A 875 47.85 -3.03 0.23
C ILE A 875 47.30 -2.95 -1.19
N ILE A 876 47.62 -1.87 -1.88
CA ILE A 876 47.23 -1.58 -3.26
C ILE A 876 48.46 -1.62 -4.18
N ASP A 877 48.54 -2.70 -4.95
CA ASP A 877 49.51 -2.92 -6.03
C ASP A 877 49.09 -2.26 -7.36
N GLY A 878 50.03 -2.11 -8.30
CA GLY A 878 49.83 -1.47 -9.60
C GLY A 878 48.85 -2.19 -10.54
N THR A 879 48.62 -3.50 -10.36
CA THR A 879 48.13 -4.36 -11.46
C THR A 879 46.61 -4.65 -11.51
N PHE A 880 45.75 -3.81 -10.92
CA PHE A 880 44.30 -4.08 -10.84
C PHE A 880 43.40 -2.90 -11.27
N ASP A 881 42.10 -3.19 -11.45
CA ASP A 881 41.03 -2.19 -11.70
C ASP A 881 40.77 -1.32 -10.46
N ILE A 882 41.29 -0.09 -10.49
CA ILE A 882 41.20 0.85 -9.37
C ILE A 882 39.76 1.28 -9.04
N GLY A 883 38.86 1.28 -10.02
CA GLY A 883 37.45 1.57 -9.80
C GLY A 883 36.72 0.45 -9.07
N LEU A 884 37.03 -0.81 -9.39
CA LEU A 884 36.50 -1.97 -8.65
C LEU A 884 37.07 -2.05 -7.23
N ALA A 885 38.37 -1.81 -7.07
CA ALA A 885 39.00 -1.79 -5.74
C ALA A 885 38.44 -0.67 -4.86
N ALA A 886 38.35 0.56 -5.38
CA ALA A 886 37.76 1.69 -4.65
C ALA A 886 36.32 1.40 -4.19
N LYS A 887 35.48 0.80 -5.05
CA LYS A 887 34.12 0.38 -4.68
C LYS A 887 34.12 -0.65 -3.54
N ARG A 888 34.98 -1.68 -3.60
CA ARG A 888 35.08 -2.73 -2.56
C ARG A 888 35.63 -2.18 -1.25
N LEU A 889 36.68 -1.37 -1.33
CA LEU A 889 37.36 -0.73 -0.21
C LEU A 889 36.42 0.22 0.54
N LEU A 890 35.76 1.13 -0.20
CA LEU A 890 34.78 2.04 0.37
C LEU A 890 33.59 1.27 0.96
N TRP A 891 33.04 0.28 0.25
CA TRP A 891 31.95 -0.55 0.78
C TRP A 891 32.35 -1.23 2.09
N GLY A 892 33.52 -1.89 2.15
CA GLY A 892 34.03 -2.52 3.37
C GLY A 892 34.20 -1.55 4.54
N LYS A 893 34.54 -0.28 4.27
CA LYS A 893 34.72 0.75 5.30
C LYS A 893 33.43 1.44 5.75
N ILE A 894 32.39 1.53 4.91
CA ILE A 894 31.14 2.26 5.26
C ILE A 894 30.07 1.39 5.92
N ASN A 895 30.13 0.05 5.82
CA ASN A 895 29.23 -0.84 6.55
C ASN A 895 29.36 -0.56 8.06
N ASN A 896 28.23 -0.52 8.77
CA ASN A 896 28.13 -0.11 10.18
C ASN A 896 28.83 1.23 10.51
N ALA A 897 28.92 2.14 9.54
CA ALA A 897 29.76 3.34 9.61
C ALA A 897 31.22 3.05 10.04
N GLY A 898 31.80 1.93 9.59
CA GLY A 898 33.18 1.52 9.87
C GLY A 898 33.41 0.89 11.24
N GLN A 899 32.35 0.65 12.03
CA GLN A 899 32.43 0.03 13.36
C GLN A 899 32.53 -1.51 13.25
N ILE A 900 33.58 -2.00 12.59
CA ILE A 900 33.83 -3.43 12.33
C ILE A 900 35.31 -3.73 12.62
N CYS A 901 35.60 -4.76 13.41
CA CYS A 901 36.96 -5.19 13.77
C CYS A 901 37.83 -5.66 12.59
N ILE A 902 37.22 -5.87 11.42
CA ILE A 902 37.87 -6.28 10.17
C ILE A 902 37.62 -5.28 9.02
N ALA A 903 37.12 -4.08 9.32
CA ALA A 903 37.02 -3.02 8.31
C ALA A 903 38.43 -2.52 7.94
N PRO A 904 38.69 -2.12 6.68
CA PRO A 904 39.94 -1.51 6.28
C PRO A 904 40.29 -0.31 7.18
N ASP A 905 41.31 -0.41 8.03
CA ASP A 905 41.63 0.69 8.96
C ASP A 905 42.51 1.74 8.27
N PHE A 906 43.48 1.31 7.46
CA PHE A 906 44.26 2.16 6.56
C PHE A 906 44.68 1.43 5.27
N VAL A 907 45.14 2.22 4.29
CA VAL A 907 45.47 1.75 2.94
C VAL A 907 46.91 2.13 2.60
N LEU A 908 47.72 1.16 2.19
CA LEU A 908 49.06 1.37 1.65
C LEU A 908 48.96 1.40 0.13
N VAL A 909 49.32 2.52 -0.48
CA VAL A 909 49.18 2.78 -1.92
C VAL A 909 50.47 3.39 -2.45
N LEU A 910 50.89 3.00 -3.65
CA LEU A 910 52.05 3.59 -4.32
C LEU A 910 51.86 5.12 -4.45
N ARG A 911 52.90 5.89 -4.11
CA ARG A 911 52.86 7.35 -3.98
C ARG A 911 52.33 8.07 -5.22
N ASP A 912 52.69 7.58 -6.40
CA ASP A 912 52.27 8.09 -7.70
C ASP A 912 50.80 7.74 -8.08
N ARG A 913 50.20 6.75 -7.41
CA ARG A 913 48.81 6.31 -7.64
C ARG A 913 47.80 6.76 -6.58
N GLN A 914 48.24 7.47 -5.53
CA GLN A 914 47.33 7.88 -4.46
C GLN A 914 46.21 8.80 -4.97
N GLU A 915 46.51 9.75 -5.86
CA GLU A 915 45.51 10.66 -6.44
C GLU A 915 44.48 9.91 -7.32
N GLU A 916 44.93 8.91 -8.08
CA GLU A 916 44.07 8.02 -8.87
C GLU A 916 43.07 7.27 -7.97
N LEU A 917 43.56 6.74 -6.84
CA LEU A 917 42.74 6.06 -5.84
C LEU A 917 41.73 7.01 -5.17
N VAL A 918 42.14 8.22 -4.79
CA VAL A 918 41.26 9.25 -4.21
C VAL A 918 40.11 9.57 -5.16
N ASN A 919 40.39 9.78 -6.44
CA ASN A 919 39.38 10.06 -7.46
C ASN A 919 38.42 8.86 -7.66
N ALA A 920 38.95 7.63 -7.70
CA ALA A 920 38.13 6.42 -7.78
C ALA A 920 37.24 6.22 -6.53
N LEU A 921 37.75 6.53 -5.34
CA LEU A 921 36.99 6.49 -4.08
C LEU A 921 35.89 7.55 -4.04
N LYS A 922 36.16 8.77 -4.52
CA LYS A 922 35.16 9.83 -4.62
C LYS A 922 34.03 9.46 -5.57
N ALA A 923 34.36 8.90 -6.74
CA ALA A 923 33.36 8.41 -7.70
C ALA A 923 32.52 7.25 -7.13
N ALA A 924 33.12 6.34 -6.34
CA ALA A 924 32.39 5.30 -5.62
C ALA A 924 31.45 5.89 -4.54
N TYR A 925 31.92 6.89 -3.78
CA TYR A 925 31.13 7.59 -2.76
C TYR A 925 29.90 8.28 -3.37
N ASP A 926 30.07 9.04 -4.45
CA ASP A 926 28.98 9.74 -5.12
C ASP A 926 27.98 8.77 -5.77
N THR A 927 28.43 7.58 -6.16
CA THR A 927 27.55 6.49 -6.65
C THR A 927 26.73 5.88 -5.52
N PHE A 928 27.32 5.68 -4.32
CA PHE A 928 26.63 5.08 -3.18
C PHE A 928 25.71 6.06 -2.44
N TYR A 929 26.10 7.35 -2.40
CA TYR A 929 25.39 8.40 -1.66
C TYR A 929 25.27 9.70 -2.49
N PRO A 930 24.46 9.71 -3.56
CA PRO A 930 24.31 10.88 -4.45
C PRO A 930 23.78 12.14 -3.73
N GLU A 931 23.07 11.97 -2.60
CA GLU A 931 22.56 13.06 -1.75
C GLU A 931 23.40 13.26 -0.45
N GLY A 932 24.54 12.60 -0.35
CA GLY A 932 25.43 12.59 0.82
C GLY A 932 25.03 11.57 1.90
N ALA A 933 26.01 10.91 2.50
CA ALA A 933 25.78 9.80 3.44
C ALA A 933 24.99 10.20 4.70
N LEU A 934 25.19 11.43 5.20
CA LEU A 934 24.51 11.93 6.40
C LEU A 934 22.99 12.10 6.23
N ASN A 935 22.53 12.31 4.99
CA ASN A 935 21.10 12.41 4.64
C ASN A 935 20.48 11.04 4.32
N SER A 936 21.31 10.03 4.04
CA SER A 936 20.85 8.70 3.65
C SER A 936 20.29 7.92 4.84
N ILE A 937 19.13 7.29 4.61
CA ILE A 937 18.55 6.25 5.48
C ILE A 937 19.29 4.91 5.41
N SER A 938 20.19 4.77 4.42
CA SER A 938 20.98 3.55 4.16
C SER A 938 22.41 3.62 4.68
N PHE A 939 22.73 4.62 5.52
CA PHE A 939 24.03 4.76 6.18
C PHE A 939 23.89 4.66 7.70
N GLY A 940 24.86 4.04 8.37
CA GLY A 940 24.86 3.85 9.83
C GLY A 940 25.06 5.13 10.65
N ARG A 941 25.02 5.01 11.98
CA ARG A 941 25.42 6.07 12.92
C ARG A 941 26.44 5.51 13.91
N ILE A 942 27.25 6.39 14.51
CA ILE A 942 28.18 5.98 15.56
C ILE A 942 27.38 5.64 16.82
N ILE A 943 27.73 4.52 17.47
CA ILE A 943 26.93 3.89 18.52
C ILE A 943 26.65 4.80 19.73
N SER A 944 27.63 5.62 20.11
CA SER A 944 27.57 6.49 21.27
C SER A 944 28.43 7.73 21.08
N ASP A 945 28.13 8.75 21.85
CA ASP A 945 28.79 10.06 21.80
C ASP A 945 30.26 9.97 22.22
N LEU A 946 30.61 9.02 23.10
CA LEU A 946 32.00 8.68 23.43
C LEU A 946 32.79 8.23 22.19
N HIS A 947 32.24 7.29 21.41
CA HIS A 947 32.90 6.80 20.20
C HIS A 947 32.91 7.85 19.08
N PHE A 948 31.85 8.64 18.96
CA PHE A 948 31.73 9.73 18.00
C PHE A 948 32.75 10.85 18.27
N ASN A 949 32.86 11.31 19.52
CA ASN A 949 33.80 12.36 19.91
C ASN A 949 35.26 11.88 19.78
N ARG A 950 35.56 10.60 20.04
CA ARG A 950 36.89 10.01 19.78
C ARG A 950 37.24 10.07 18.29
N LEU A 951 36.33 9.66 17.40
CA LEU A 951 36.53 9.75 15.95
C LEU A 951 36.76 11.19 15.48
N LYS A 952 36.00 12.13 16.03
CA LYS A 952 36.16 13.56 15.76
C LYS A 952 37.54 14.05 16.20
N GLY A 953 37.97 13.73 17.43
CA GLY A 953 39.28 14.10 17.96
C GLY A 953 40.47 13.39 17.28
N LEU A 954 40.25 12.22 16.65
CA LEU A 954 41.24 11.60 15.76
C LEU A 954 41.36 12.41 14.45
N LEU A 955 40.24 12.78 13.84
CA LEU A 955 40.24 13.59 12.61
C LEU A 955 40.76 15.02 12.83
N GLU A 956 40.53 15.63 13.99
CA GLU A 956 41.04 16.97 14.34
C GLU A 956 42.55 16.99 14.62
N ARG A 957 43.16 15.86 14.95
CA ARG A 957 44.61 15.72 15.20
C ARG A 957 45.41 15.20 14.00
N THR A 958 44.74 14.87 12.89
CA THR A 958 45.39 14.34 11.68
C THR A 958 46.38 15.36 11.12
N LYS A 959 47.48 14.86 10.55
CA LYS A 959 48.46 15.61 9.77
C LYS A 959 48.27 15.38 8.26
N GLY A 960 47.58 14.31 7.87
CA GLY A 960 47.16 14.07 6.49
C GLY A 960 46.03 15.00 6.03
N ASP A 961 45.88 15.14 4.71
CA ASP A 961 44.92 16.03 4.07
C ASP A 961 43.54 15.36 3.92
N VAL A 962 42.45 16.00 4.35
CA VAL A 962 41.09 15.48 4.12
C VAL A 962 40.72 15.65 2.63
N ALA A 963 40.84 14.57 1.87
CA ALA A 963 40.56 14.56 0.44
C ALA A 963 39.06 14.73 0.13
N PHE A 964 38.19 14.08 0.91
CA PHE A 964 36.75 14.35 0.95
C PHE A 964 36.11 13.83 2.24
N GLY A 965 34.90 14.32 2.53
CA GLY A 965 34.12 13.96 3.71
C GLY A 965 34.33 14.97 4.84
N GLY A 966 34.53 14.46 6.06
CA GLY A 966 34.83 15.24 7.27
C GLY A 966 33.63 15.90 7.94
N LYS A 967 32.43 15.85 7.35
CA LYS A 967 31.22 16.41 7.97
C LYS A 967 30.67 15.50 9.05
N THR A 968 30.01 16.09 10.03
CA THR A 968 29.28 15.39 11.08
C THR A 968 27.90 16.02 11.29
N ASN A 969 27.01 15.32 11.98
CA ASN A 969 25.72 15.87 12.42
C ASN A 969 25.42 15.53 13.89
N GLU A 970 24.44 16.23 14.46
CA GLU A 970 24.05 16.11 15.87
C GLU A 970 23.43 14.75 16.24
N LYS A 971 23.13 13.89 15.26
CA LYS A 971 22.53 12.56 15.45
C LYS A 971 23.59 11.44 15.35
N ARG A 972 24.81 11.72 15.82
CA ARG A 972 26.00 10.83 15.75
C ARG A 972 26.33 10.35 14.33
N GLY A 973 25.95 11.12 13.31
CA GLY A 973 26.30 10.85 11.92
C GLY A 973 27.69 11.39 11.61
N PHE A 974 28.55 10.54 11.05
CA PHE A 974 29.92 10.86 10.67
C PHE A 974 30.13 10.51 9.20
N GLU A 975 30.40 11.50 8.33
CA GLU A 975 30.49 11.29 6.89
C GLU A 975 31.68 10.36 6.54
N PRO A 976 31.55 9.42 5.60
CA PRO A 976 32.68 8.69 5.04
C PRO A 976 33.77 9.65 4.58
N THR A 977 34.93 9.54 5.21
CA THR A 977 36.03 10.51 5.11
C THR A 977 37.26 9.80 4.59
N VAL A 978 37.88 10.32 3.53
CA VAL A 978 39.17 9.83 3.02
C VAL A 978 40.24 10.86 3.31
N VAL A 979 41.36 10.42 3.89
CA VAL A 979 42.48 11.27 4.27
C VAL A 979 43.72 10.83 3.51
N SER A 980 44.24 11.69 2.63
CA SER A 980 45.46 11.48 1.85
C SER A 980 46.72 11.92 2.60
N ASN A 981 47.90 11.57 2.07
CA ASN A 981 49.21 11.96 2.60
C ASN A 981 49.43 11.62 4.08
N VAL A 982 48.80 10.55 4.58
CA VAL A 982 48.92 10.15 5.99
C VAL A 982 50.31 9.53 6.21
N THR A 983 51.05 10.09 7.16
CA THR A 983 52.46 9.77 7.41
C THR A 983 52.65 9.07 8.76
N GLU A 984 53.85 8.52 8.99
CA GLU A 984 54.18 7.93 10.27
C GLU A 984 54.08 8.94 11.43
N GLY A 985 53.45 8.53 12.53
CA GLY A 985 53.15 9.40 13.66
C GLY A 985 51.94 10.32 13.45
N ASP A 986 51.05 10.00 12.51
CA ASP A 986 49.70 10.56 12.44
C ASP A 986 48.77 9.91 13.47
N SER A 987 47.85 10.69 14.04
CA SER A 987 46.80 10.23 14.95
C SER A 987 45.95 9.08 14.41
N LEU A 988 45.69 9.05 13.10
CA LEU A 988 44.91 8.00 12.44
C LEU A 988 45.65 6.65 12.38
N LEU A 989 46.94 6.63 12.71
CA LEU A 989 47.76 5.42 12.79
C LEU A 989 48.14 5.04 14.24
N GLU A 990 47.71 5.80 15.26
CA GLU A 990 47.95 5.50 16.69
C GLU A 990 47.17 4.26 17.14
N GLU A 991 45.83 4.32 17.18
CA GLU A 991 44.93 3.22 17.59
C GLU A 991 44.01 2.77 16.45
N GLU A 992 43.17 1.75 16.68
CA GLU A 992 42.15 1.29 15.72
C GLU A 992 41.11 2.40 15.49
N ILE A 993 40.86 2.77 14.24
CA ILE A 993 39.94 3.88 13.93
C ILE A 993 38.51 3.47 14.25
N PHE A 994 38.06 2.25 13.89
CA PHE A 994 36.72 1.74 14.21
C PHE A 994 35.58 2.72 13.88
N GLY A 995 35.66 3.34 12.70
CA GLY A 995 34.74 4.36 12.20
C GLY A 995 35.00 4.66 10.72
N PRO A 996 34.27 5.62 10.10
CA PRO A 996 34.20 5.76 8.65
C PRO A 996 35.30 6.67 8.09
N ILE A 997 36.48 6.69 8.71
CA ILE A 997 37.65 7.47 8.27
C ILE A 997 38.67 6.50 7.66
N LEU A 998 39.07 6.74 6.42
CA LEU A 998 39.99 5.91 5.64
C LEU A 998 41.29 6.68 5.31
N PRO A 999 42.38 6.45 6.06
CA PRO A 999 43.72 6.98 5.80
C PRO A 999 44.36 6.28 4.60
N LEU A 1000 44.99 7.06 3.72
CA LEU A 1000 45.83 6.59 2.62
C LEU A 1000 47.29 6.94 2.93
N VAL A 1001 48.10 5.92 3.16
CA VAL A 1001 49.52 6.00 3.47
C VAL A 1001 50.31 5.77 2.18
N PRO A 1002 51.03 6.80 1.66
CA PRO A 1002 51.80 6.66 0.43
C PRO A 1002 53.15 5.96 0.68
N VAL A 1003 53.37 4.86 -0.04
CA VAL A 1003 54.62 4.07 -0.05
C VAL A 1003 55.32 4.19 -1.41
N ASP A 1004 56.63 3.93 -1.45
CA ASP A 1004 57.41 4.00 -2.70
C ASP A 1004 57.49 2.65 -3.43
N SER A 1005 57.30 1.53 -2.70
CA SER A 1005 57.24 0.17 -3.24
C SER A 1005 56.30 -0.75 -2.44
N ILE A 1006 56.09 -1.98 -2.94
CA ILE A 1006 55.33 -3.02 -2.22
C ILE A 1006 56.16 -3.62 -1.09
N GLU A 1007 57.48 -3.67 -1.27
CA GLU A 1007 58.45 -4.04 -0.25
C GLU A 1007 58.36 -3.09 0.95
N ASP A 1008 58.29 -1.77 0.73
CA ASP A 1008 58.06 -0.78 1.80
C ASP A 1008 56.71 -0.98 2.50
N ALA A 1009 55.65 -1.35 1.76
CA ALA A 1009 54.35 -1.66 2.34
C ALA A 1009 54.42 -2.89 3.27
N ILE A 1010 55.14 -3.93 2.85
CA ILE A 1010 55.36 -5.14 3.65
C ILE A 1010 56.22 -4.83 4.89
N GLU A 1011 57.27 -4.02 4.76
CA GLU A 1011 58.11 -3.61 5.89
C GLU A 1011 57.35 -2.73 6.89
N PHE A 1012 56.58 -1.75 6.40
CA PHE A 1012 55.70 -0.89 7.20
C PHE A 1012 54.71 -1.70 8.04
N VAL A 1013 54.18 -2.77 7.47
CA VAL A 1013 53.25 -3.71 8.13
C VAL A 1013 53.98 -4.58 9.15
N ASN A 1014 55.11 -5.19 8.77
CA ASN A 1014 55.90 -6.07 9.65
C ASN A 1014 56.53 -5.35 10.85
N ALA A 1015 56.88 -4.07 10.71
CA ALA A 1015 57.46 -3.25 11.77
C ALA A 1015 56.51 -3.01 12.96
N ARG A 1016 55.21 -3.32 12.82
CA ARG A 1016 54.17 -2.99 13.82
C ARG A 1016 53.38 -4.23 14.22
N GLN A 1017 54.03 -5.11 14.98
CA GLN A 1017 53.43 -6.33 15.53
C GLN A 1017 52.11 -6.10 16.30
N GLU A 1018 51.91 -4.91 16.87
CA GLU A 1018 50.67 -4.51 17.56
C GLU A 1018 49.44 -4.40 16.62
N PHE A 1019 49.60 -4.49 15.30
CA PHE A 1019 48.50 -4.44 14.33
C PHE A 1019 47.84 -5.80 14.03
N PHE A 1020 48.39 -6.91 14.57
CA PHE A 1020 48.01 -8.30 14.23
C PHE A 1020 47.61 -9.18 15.44
N THR A 1021 47.31 -8.58 16.59
CA THR A 1021 46.94 -9.33 17.82
C THR A 1021 45.46 -9.69 17.88
#